data_AF-A0A8T2YQT8-F1
#
_entry.id   AF-A0A8T2YQT8-F1
#
_cell.length_a   1.000
_cell.length_b   1.000
_cell.length_c   1.000
_cell.angle_alpha   90.00
_cell.angle_beta   90.00
_cell.angle_gamma   90.00
#
_symmetry.space_group_name_H-M   'P 1'
#
loop_
_entity.id
_entity.type
_entity.pdbx_description
1 polymer ?
#
loop_
_entity_poly.entity_id
_entity_poly.type
_entity_poly.pdbx_seq_one_letter_code
_entity_poly.pdbx_strand_id
1 'polypeptide(L)'
;MEEKIWSELKLTKLRQQNLSRSFNEIHEQASSFLLLTLQWKELQTHFDSTFNSIEDCAKELHTKERQLEGREKEVESKWKEFEERCEEFIKLRDAEVEEHYKEIELKEKDFEERRREVELERKKLEERRKEVEEREELVREKFVDEIELKEKEIEERRKEIEVERKKYVEKIKLKEKKIEERRKEIEVERKKLVEGIMLKEKKIEERLKEIEVERKKQLNEGYMEVACVKLKLGEQLKECELKERWLEDRALEIELERKRNVECFEQLKLKQEEVELGAMKYKKLIEVLELKEKQFDERCEEVELERKKLVEKLGLKEKQLVEQQKEVELENEKIKKFFDELELKEKQVEERRLVVESGNKKFVEGAELKEKQLEERCTVVESEKKKLEEQSKEIELKEKHLEEQLKEVESKDMKNKKFMEDFELKEKQFDERCKEVELERNKLVEKLALKEKQLVEQQKEVELQIKKIKKFFEEVELKEKHVEKKRLVVELRNKKFVEELELKEKQLEERCKVVELETKKFEEQSKEIELQKKHLEEQLKEVELGNKRVLEQAKGLELKEKQLLERFKDLEMEIKKFMDKSRELELKERKHEEQCKQLDEKRKRFVDTGNTHVKIETPDDFVVKNATDDNLRHLLTMDGKALQIFLNKSRKYDEKIKNEVLTALGQSSDPAKLVLDAMEGFYPPPISKGDVAYNGIVVKKSCNLLLEQLMALSPPIKPHVREAARELAFDWRTKMKKDRYLEVLGFFRLLACYGLASVFDACELFNDLVTVAQERQTPEFLRVLGLVDEASRFIQTLINKKQYIDAINFIYAFELVKEFRPVPLLKYYLHDSKIAAKKIRRSDKSVEALV
;
A
#
# COMPACT_ATOMS: atom_id res chain seq x y z
N MET A 1 208.64 -45.21 42.78
CA MET A 1 207.30 -45.83 42.58
C MET A 1 206.21 -45.09 43.38
N GLU A 2 206.46 -43.86 43.86
CA GLU A 2 205.67 -43.27 44.96
C GLU A 2 204.64 -42.22 44.51
N GLU A 3 204.88 -41.50 43.40
CA GLU A 3 203.96 -40.45 42.89
C GLU A 3 202.56 -40.97 42.52
N LYS A 4 202.42 -42.28 42.29
CA LYS A 4 201.15 -42.89 41.87
C LYS A 4 200.12 -43.05 42.99
N ILE A 5 200.50 -42.90 44.26
CA ILE A 5 199.60 -43.14 45.41
C ILE A 5 199.00 -41.83 45.97
N TRP A 6 199.78 -40.74 45.99
CA TRP A 6 199.34 -39.47 46.60
C TRP A 6 198.23 -38.76 45.80
N SER A 7 198.22 -38.95 44.49
CA SER A 7 197.30 -38.31 43.55
C SER A 7 195.87 -38.89 43.64
N GLU A 8 195.71 -40.22 43.74
CA GLU A 8 194.40 -40.88 43.87
C GLU A 8 193.71 -40.60 45.21
N LEU A 9 194.47 -40.52 46.31
CA LEU A 9 193.95 -40.19 47.65
C LEU A 9 193.33 -38.79 47.71
N LYS A 10 193.81 -37.86 46.87
CA LYS A 10 193.31 -36.47 46.81
C LYS A 10 192.00 -36.36 46.02
N LEU A 11 191.80 -37.23 45.02
CA LEU A 11 190.63 -37.23 44.14
C LEU A 11 189.36 -37.78 44.84
N THR A 12 189.52 -38.83 45.66
CA THR A 12 188.41 -39.49 46.37
C THR A 12 187.75 -38.57 47.40
N LYS A 13 188.54 -37.82 48.17
CA LYS A 13 188.03 -36.92 49.22
C LYS A 13 187.16 -35.76 48.68
N LEU A 14 187.42 -35.32 47.45
CA LEU A 14 186.62 -34.28 46.78
C LEU A 14 185.23 -34.80 46.36
N ARG A 15 185.13 -36.07 45.93
CA ARG A 15 183.85 -36.68 45.50
C ARG A 15 182.83 -36.78 46.64
N GLN A 16 183.29 -37.05 47.86
CA GLN A 16 182.41 -37.20 49.03
C GLN A 16 181.67 -35.89 49.38
N GLN A 17 182.35 -34.73 49.31
CA GLN A 17 181.75 -33.45 49.68
C GLN A 17 180.64 -32.99 48.72
N ASN A 18 180.76 -33.30 47.42
CA ASN A 18 179.71 -32.94 46.45
C ASN A 18 178.43 -33.74 46.69
N LEU A 19 178.53 -35.04 47.00
CA LEU A 19 177.37 -35.92 47.15
C LEU A 19 176.43 -35.46 48.28
N SER A 20 176.99 -34.99 49.41
CA SER A 20 176.21 -34.51 50.55
C SER A 20 175.48 -33.19 50.30
N ARG A 21 175.94 -32.35 49.36
CA ARG A 21 175.24 -31.09 49.03
C ARG A 21 173.95 -31.36 48.25
N SER A 22 174.03 -32.18 47.19
CA SER A 22 172.89 -32.51 46.34
C SER A 22 171.78 -33.29 47.05
N PHE A 23 172.09 -34.02 48.13
CA PHE A 23 171.07 -34.72 48.91
C PHE A 23 170.12 -33.75 49.63
N ASN A 24 170.63 -32.64 50.17
CA ASN A 24 169.82 -31.69 50.93
C ASN A 24 168.88 -30.88 50.03
N GLU A 25 169.35 -30.50 48.83
CA GLU A 25 168.56 -29.77 47.82
C GLU A 25 167.30 -30.57 47.37
N ILE A 26 167.40 -31.91 47.34
CA ILE A 26 166.27 -32.79 47.03
C ILE A 26 165.24 -32.83 48.17
N HIS A 27 165.67 -32.69 49.43
CA HIS A 27 164.77 -32.84 50.58
C HIS A 27 163.76 -31.69 50.71
N GLU A 28 164.19 -30.43 50.48
CA GLU A 28 163.30 -29.26 50.57
C GLU A 28 162.15 -29.29 49.54
N GLN A 29 162.38 -29.91 48.37
CA GLN A 29 161.40 -29.97 47.28
C GLN A 29 160.24 -30.96 47.54
N ALA A 30 160.32 -31.81 48.56
CA ALA A 30 159.26 -32.78 48.87
C ALA A 30 157.94 -32.11 49.34
N SER A 31 158.04 -30.96 50.01
CA SER A 31 156.89 -30.30 50.67
C SER A 31 155.87 -29.73 49.69
N SER A 32 156.30 -29.18 48.56
CA SER A 32 155.41 -28.65 47.52
C SER A 32 154.65 -29.76 46.79
N PHE A 33 155.27 -30.93 46.63
CA PHE A 33 154.67 -32.09 45.97
C PHE A 33 153.46 -32.64 46.74
N LEU A 34 153.52 -32.63 48.08
CA LEU A 34 152.41 -33.03 48.94
C LEU A 34 151.21 -32.08 48.86
N LEU A 35 151.46 -30.76 48.82
CA LEU A 35 150.39 -29.76 48.69
C LEU A 35 149.68 -29.90 47.33
N LEU A 36 150.44 -30.04 46.24
CA LEU A 36 149.91 -30.26 44.90
C LEU A 36 149.05 -31.54 44.82
N THR A 37 149.49 -32.62 45.48
CA THR A 37 148.76 -33.90 45.54
C THR A 37 147.40 -33.73 46.24
N LEU A 38 147.31 -32.89 47.27
CA LEU A 38 146.08 -32.66 48.02
C LEU A 38 145.10 -31.78 47.21
N GLN A 39 145.58 -30.69 46.60
CA GLN A 39 144.80 -29.85 45.69
C GLN A 39 144.28 -30.63 44.46
N TRP A 40 145.10 -31.52 43.90
CA TRP A 40 144.67 -32.40 42.81
C TRP A 40 143.50 -33.31 43.23
N LYS A 41 143.53 -33.83 44.46
CA LYS A 41 142.47 -34.72 44.96
C LYS A 41 141.17 -33.96 45.25
N GLU A 42 141.24 -32.73 45.75
CA GLU A 42 140.08 -31.85 45.91
C GLU A 42 139.46 -31.52 44.54
N LEU A 43 140.29 -31.15 43.56
CA LEU A 43 139.87 -30.85 42.19
C LEU A 43 139.25 -32.07 41.50
N GLN A 44 139.84 -33.25 41.66
CA GLN A 44 139.29 -34.51 41.16
C GLN A 44 137.93 -34.81 41.79
N THR A 45 137.80 -34.68 43.11
CA THR A 45 136.52 -34.90 43.82
C THR A 45 135.44 -33.92 43.34
N HIS A 46 135.82 -32.66 43.05
CA HIS A 46 134.91 -31.68 42.45
C HIS A 46 134.51 -32.07 41.02
N PHE A 47 135.43 -32.55 40.18
CA PHE A 47 135.11 -33.06 38.85
C PHE A 47 134.19 -34.28 38.91
N ASP A 48 134.47 -35.27 39.76
CA ASP A 48 133.63 -36.46 39.94
C ASP A 48 132.22 -36.07 40.40
N SER A 49 132.08 -35.15 41.36
CA SER A 49 130.78 -34.64 41.82
C SER A 49 130.04 -33.84 40.75
N THR A 50 130.75 -33.05 39.94
CA THR A 50 130.17 -32.28 38.83
C THR A 50 129.70 -33.22 37.71
N PHE A 51 130.50 -34.24 37.38
CA PHE A 51 130.18 -35.25 36.39
C PHE A 51 128.94 -36.04 36.78
N ASN A 52 128.87 -36.55 38.02
CA ASN A 52 127.70 -37.28 38.52
C ASN A 52 126.43 -36.40 38.48
N SER A 53 126.53 -35.12 38.86
CA SER A 53 125.39 -34.19 38.80
C SER A 53 124.95 -33.88 37.36
N ILE A 54 125.86 -33.90 36.38
CA ILE A 54 125.54 -33.77 34.96
C ILE A 54 124.92 -35.06 34.42
N GLU A 55 125.43 -36.23 34.84
CA GLU A 55 124.92 -37.54 34.44
C GLU A 55 123.48 -37.76 34.94
N ASP A 56 123.20 -37.39 36.19
CA ASP A 56 121.84 -37.48 36.76
C ASP A 56 120.88 -36.45 36.14
N CYS A 57 121.37 -35.24 35.83
CA CYS A 57 120.60 -34.26 35.05
C CYS A 57 120.27 -34.77 33.63
N ALA A 58 121.22 -35.45 32.97
CA ALA A 58 121.01 -36.07 31.68
C ALA A 58 119.99 -37.23 31.72
N LYS A 59 120.03 -38.06 32.78
CA LYS A 59 119.00 -39.08 33.04
C LYS A 59 117.61 -38.45 33.22
N GLU A 60 117.50 -37.42 34.05
CA GLU A 60 116.23 -36.74 34.29
C GLU A 60 115.69 -36.11 33.00
N LEU A 61 116.54 -35.41 32.23
CA LEU A 61 116.19 -34.83 30.93
C LEU A 61 115.66 -35.90 29.98
N HIS A 62 116.34 -37.04 29.85
CA HIS A 62 115.94 -38.13 28.96
C HIS A 62 114.64 -38.82 29.41
N THR A 63 114.31 -38.82 30.72
CA THR A 63 112.98 -39.25 31.19
C THR A 63 111.88 -38.24 30.88
N LYS A 64 112.15 -36.93 30.96
CA LYS A 64 111.21 -35.87 30.60
C LYS A 64 110.96 -35.82 29.09
N GLU A 65 111.99 -35.97 28.28
CA GLU A 65 111.94 -36.12 26.83
C GLU A 65 111.00 -37.27 26.43
N ARG A 66 111.19 -38.47 27.01
CA ARG A 66 110.31 -39.62 26.78
C ARG A 66 108.86 -39.41 27.24
N GLN A 67 108.63 -38.60 28.29
CA GLN A 67 107.28 -38.22 28.71
C GLN A 67 106.64 -37.19 27.76
N LEU A 68 107.44 -36.29 27.19
CA LEU A 68 106.99 -35.32 26.19
C LEU A 68 106.64 -36.03 24.87
N GLU A 69 107.48 -36.94 24.38
CA GLU A 69 107.15 -37.82 23.24
C GLU A 69 105.83 -38.57 23.45
N GLY A 70 105.59 -39.08 24.67
CA GLY A 70 104.35 -39.79 25.00
C GLY A 70 103.12 -38.90 24.90
N ARG A 71 103.21 -37.67 25.42
CA ARG A 71 102.14 -36.66 25.34
C ARG A 71 101.95 -36.11 23.94
N GLU A 72 103.02 -35.97 23.17
CA GLU A 72 102.98 -35.55 21.77
C GLU A 72 102.20 -36.57 20.93
N LYS A 73 102.48 -37.87 21.09
CA LYS A 73 101.75 -38.97 20.43
C LYS A 73 100.28 -39.07 20.91
N GLU A 74 100.01 -38.78 22.19
CA GLU A 74 98.63 -38.69 22.72
C GLU A 74 97.86 -37.50 22.11
N VAL A 75 98.52 -36.35 21.93
CA VAL A 75 97.92 -35.16 21.31
C VAL A 75 97.74 -35.38 19.80
N GLU A 76 98.69 -36.01 19.11
CA GLU A 76 98.59 -36.35 17.69
C GLU A 76 97.44 -37.33 17.41
N SER A 77 97.25 -38.36 18.25
CA SER A 77 96.11 -39.27 18.12
C SER A 77 94.77 -38.56 18.34
N LYS A 78 94.66 -37.70 19.35
CA LYS A 78 93.45 -36.89 19.60
C LYS A 78 93.17 -35.86 18.50
N TRP A 79 94.18 -35.32 17.84
CA TRP A 79 93.99 -34.49 16.65
C TRP A 79 93.41 -35.28 15.48
N LYS A 80 93.88 -36.53 15.25
CA LYS A 80 93.33 -37.41 14.21
C LYS A 80 91.89 -37.83 14.50
N GLU A 81 91.59 -38.23 15.74
CA GLU A 81 90.21 -38.50 16.19
C GLU A 81 89.27 -37.28 15.98
N PHE A 82 89.78 -36.06 16.16
CA PHE A 82 89.04 -34.83 15.92
C PHE A 82 88.87 -34.53 14.41
N GLU A 83 89.92 -34.73 13.62
CA GLU A 83 89.93 -34.53 12.16
C GLU A 83 88.97 -35.52 11.46
N GLU A 84 89.04 -36.81 11.79
CA GLU A 84 88.11 -37.84 11.33
C GLU A 84 86.65 -37.49 11.67
N ARG A 85 86.40 -37.03 12.90
CA ARG A 85 85.05 -36.62 13.34
C ARG A 85 84.57 -35.34 12.65
N CYS A 86 85.46 -34.41 12.33
CA CYS A 86 85.13 -33.25 11.51
C CYS A 86 84.80 -33.64 10.07
N GLU A 87 85.55 -34.57 9.47
CA GLU A 87 85.20 -35.14 8.16
C GLU A 87 83.83 -35.84 8.18
N GLU A 88 83.54 -36.68 9.18
CA GLU A 88 82.22 -37.32 9.32
C GLU A 88 81.09 -36.29 9.43
N PHE A 89 81.26 -35.25 10.25
CA PHE A 89 80.27 -34.19 10.38
C PHE A 89 80.05 -33.43 9.07
N ILE A 90 81.11 -33.10 8.33
CA ILE A 90 81.01 -32.45 7.01
C ILE A 90 80.28 -33.36 6.03
N LYS A 91 80.67 -34.64 5.91
CA LYS A 91 80.02 -35.62 5.02
C LYS A 91 78.53 -35.78 5.31
N LEU A 92 78.11 -35.76 6.58
CA LEU A 92 76.70 -35.80 6.97
C LEU A 92 75.97 -34.50 6.59
N ARG A 93 76.57 -33.32 6.85
CA ARG A 93 75.96 -32.02 6.53
C ARG A 93 75.85 -31.78 5.03
N ASP A 94 76.83 -32.22 4.24
CA ASP A 94 76.79 -32.15 2.77
C ASP A 94 75.70 -33.08 2.22
N ALA A 95 75.52 -34.27 2.80
CA ALA A 95 74.44 -35.19 2.42
C ALA A 95 73.03 -34.62 2.74
N GLU A 96 72.84 -34.01 3.93
CA GLU A 96 71.59 -33.32 4.28
C GLU A 96 71.28 -32.14 3.33
N VAL A 97 72.29 -31.36 2.97
CA VAL A 97 72.16 -30.23 2.03
C VAL A 97 71.81 -30.72 0.62
N GLU A 98 72.47 -31.79 0.16
CA GLU A 98 72.23 -32.44 -1.13
C GLU A 98 70.84 -33.09 -1.22
N GLU A 99 70.29 -33.62 -0.12
CA GLU A 99 68.89 -34.08 -0.04
C GLU A 99 67.91 -32.89 -0.15
N HIS A 100 68.15 -31.80 0.58
CA HIS A 100 67.33 -30.59 0.48
C HIS A 100 67.37 -29.93 -0.90
N TYR A 101 68.51 -29.93 -1.60
CA TYR A 101 68.59 -29.45 -2.99
C TYR A 101 67.70 -30.28 -3.93
N LYS A 102 67.68 -31.60 -3.79
CA LYS A 102 66.79 -32.48 -4.56
C LYS A 102 65.31 -32.25 -4.21
N GLU A 103 64.99 -32.03 -2.94
CA GLU A 103 63.63 -31.71 -2.51
C GLU A 103 63.14 -30.36 -3.08
N ILE A 104 64.03 -29.36 -3.19
CA ILE A 104 63.76 -28.08 -3.83
C ILE A 104 63.58 -28.24 -5.34
N GLU A 105 64.49 -28.94 -6.02
CA GLU A 105 64.43 -29.14 -7.48
C GLU A 105 63.15 -29.90 -7.91
N LEU A 106 62.67 -30.83 -7.09
CA LEU A 106 61.36 -31.49 -7.28
C LEU A 106 60.20 -30.50 -7.10
N LYS A 107 60.18 -29.71 -6.02
CA LYS A 107 59.14 -28.69 -5.79
C LYS A 107 59.11 -27.63 -6.90
N GLU A 108 60.26 -27.23 -7.45
CA GLU A 108 60.33 -26.30 -8.58
C GLU A 108 59.72 -26.90 -9.85
N LYS A 109 59.95 -28.19 -10.13
CA LYS A 109 59.30 -28.92 -11.24
C LYS A 109 57.77 -28.97 -11.05
N ASP A 110 57.31 -29.33 -9.86
CA ASP A 110 55.87 -29.35 -9.51
C ASP A 110 55.22 -27.96 -9.69
N PHE A 111 55.88 -26.89 -9.21
CA PHE A 111 55.37 -25.53 -9.38
C PHE A 111 55.33 -25.09 -10.86
N GLU A 112 56.33 -25.49 -11.66
CA GLU A 112 56.40 -25.13 -13.07
C GLU A 112 55.40 -25.93 -13.93
N GLU A 113 55.09 -27.19 -13.58
CA GLU A 113 53.95 -27.92 -14.15
C GLU A 113 52.62 -27.23 -13.82
N ARG A 114 52.39 -26.91 -12.54
CA ARG A 114 51.19 -26.20 -12.09
C ARG A 114 51.02 -24.81 -12.71
N ARG A 115 52.12 -24.13 -13.03
CA ARG A 115 52.12 -22.87 -13.80
C ARG A 115 51.54 -23.08 -15.20
N ARG A 116 51.97 -24.14 -15.89
CA ARG A 116 51.50 -24.50 -17.24
C ARG A 116 50.02 -24.91 -17.24
N GLU A 117 49.56 -25.66 -16.23
CA GLU A 117 48.14 -25.99 -16.06
C GLU A 117 47.28 -24.72 -15.96
N VAL A 118 47.67 -23.78 -15.08
CA VAL A 118 46.95 -22.52 -14.86
C VAL A 118 46.94 -21.64 -16.11
N GLU A 119 48.03 -21.62 -16.89
CA GLU A 119 48.07 -20.89 -18.16
C GLU A 119 47.19 -21.55 -19.24
N LEU A 120 47.12 -22.88 -19.27
CA LEU A 120 46.24 -23.63 -20.18
C LEU A 120 44.76 -23.41 -19.85
N GLU A 121 44.37 -23.43 -18.57
CA GLU A 121 43.00 -23.09 -18.14
C GLU A 121 42.67 -21.61 -18.39
N ARG A 122 43.63 -20.69 -18.21
CA ARG A 122 43.46 -19.28 -18.61
C ARG A 122 43.13 -19.14 -20.10
N LYS A 123 43.79 -19.91 -20.98
CA LYS A 123 43.52 -19.88 -22.43
C LYS A 123 42.11 -20.40 -22.76
N LYS A 124 41.73 -21.56 -22.21
CA LYS A 124 40.36 -22.12 -22.34
C LYS A 124 39.26 -21.16 -21.84
N LEU A 125 39.50 -20.46 -20.74
CA LEU A 125 38.56 -19.48 -20.20
C LEU A 125 38.42 -18.23 -21.08
N GLU A 126 39.46 -17.86 -21.81
CA GLU A 126 39.45 -16.71 -22.72
C GLU A 126 38.81 -17.06 -24.08
N GLU A 127 39.02 -18.28 -24.57
CA GLU A 127 38.26 -18.84 -25.72
C GLU A 127 36.76 -18.88 -25.40
N ARG A 128 36.40 -19.42 -24.24
CA ARG A 128 35.00 -19.46 -23.75
C ARG A 128 34.41 -18.09 -23.43
N ARG A 129 35.22 -17.05 -23.21
CA ARG A 129 34.74 -15.66 -23.12
C ARG A 129 34.23 -15.20 -24.48
N LYS A 130 35.04 -15.38 -25.53
CA LYS A 130 34.70 -14.97 -26.90
C LYS A 130 33.45 -15.69 -27.41
N GLU A 131 33.36 -17.01 -27.20
CA GLU A 131 32.13 -17.77 -27.52
C GLU A 131 30.86 -17.21 -26.85
N VAL A 132 30.97 -16.63 -25.65
CA VAL A 132 29.83 -16.01 -24.95
C VAL A 132 29.56 -14.63 -25.50
N GLU A 133 30.60 -13.83 -25.76
CA GLU A 133 30.51 -12.47 -26.31
C GLU A 133 29.85 -12.47 -27.71
N GLU A 134 30.28 -13.35 -28.61
CA GLU A 134 29.68 -13.60 -29.93
C GLU A 134 28.21 -14.05 -29.83
N ARG A 135 27.88 -14.93 -28.88
CA ARG A 135 26.51 -15.41 -28.67
C ARG A 135 25.61 -14.32 -28.08
N GLU A 136 26.13 -13.49 -27.18
CA GLU A 136 25.38 -12.35 -26.68
C GLU A 136 25.15 -11.30 -27.78
N GLU A 137 26.12 -11.08 -28.68
CA GLU A 137 25.95 -10.18 -29.83
C GLU A 137 24.88 -10.69 -30.80
N LEU A 138 24.93 -11.97 -31.19
CA LEU A 138 23.90 -12.62 -32.02
C LEU A 138 22.50 -12.59 -31.36
N VAL A 139 22.43 -12.61 -30.03
CA VAL A 139 21.17 -12.47 -29.27
C VAL A 139 20.70 -11.01 -29.22
N ARG A 140 21.61 -10.05 -29.06
CA ARG A 140 21.31 -8.61 -29.12
C ARG A 140 20.77 -8.23 -30.51
N GLU A 141 21.42 -8.66 -31.58
CA GLU A 141 21.00 -8.46 -32.97
C GLU A 141 19.57 -8.97 -33.22
N LYS A 142 19.29 -10.23 -32.86
CA LYS A 142 17.94 -10.82 -33.01
C LYS A 142 16.85 -10.11 -32.22
N PHE A 143 17.17 -9.56 -31.04
CA PHE A 143 16.21 -8.74 -30.29
C PHE A 143 15.97 -7.38 -30.95
N VAL A 144 16.98 -6.77 -31.58
CA VAL A 144 16.80 -5.54 -32.38
C VAL A 144 15.92 -5.82 -33.61
N ASP A 145 16.18 -6.88 -34.36
CA ASP A 145 15.35 -7.30 -35.50
C ASP A 145 13.88 -7.52 -35.10
N GLU A 146 13.63 -8.23 -33.99
CA GLU A 146 12.28 -8.51 -33.50
C GLU A 146 11.56 -7.23 -33.02
N ILE A 147 12.29 -6.27 -32.44
CA ILE A 147 11.77 -4.95 -32.07
C ILE A 147 11.44 -4.14 -33.32
N GLU A 148 12.36 -4.01 -34.27
CA GLU A 148 12.13 -3.28 -35.52
C GLU A 148 10.92 -3.81 -36.30
N LEU A 149 10.75 -5.13 -36.37
CA LEU A 149 9.63 -5.75 -37.06
C LEU A 149 8.29 -5.46 -36.35
N LYS A 150 8.28 -5.48 -35.01
CA LYS A 150 7.11 -5.09 -34.21
C LYS A 150 6.80 -3.59 -34.29
N GLU A 151 7.81 -2.73 -34.37
CA GLU A 151 7.61 -1.29 -34.59
C GLU A 151 6.99 -1.01 -35.96
N LYS A 152 7.43 -1.73 -37.01
CA LYS A 152 6.83 -1.67 -38.35
C LYS A 152 5.37 -2.13 -38.33
N GLU A 153 5.03 -3.26 -37.70
CA GLU A 153 3.63 -3.69 -37.49
C GLU A 153 2.78 -2.65 -36.73
N ILE A 154 3.34 -2.06 -35.67
CA ILE A 154 2.66 -1.06 -34.85
C ILE A 154 2.37 0.20 -35.67
N GLU A 155 3.32 0.63 -36.50
CA GLU A 155 3.20 1.82 -37.33
C GLU A 155 2.23 1.62 -38.52
N GLU A 156 2.12 0.41 -39.08
CA GLU A 156 1.05 0.07 -40.03
C GLU A 156 -0.34 0.11 -39.36
N ARG A 157 -0.51 -0.53 -38.19
CA ARG A 157 -1.77 -0.47 -37.42
C ARG A 157 -2.15 0.96 -37.02
N ARG A 158 -1.17 1.83 -36.72
CA ARG A 158 -1.42 3.27 -36.47
C ARG A 158 -2.02 3.96 -37.70
N LYS A 159 -1.50 3.69 -38.90
CA LYS A 159 -2.03 4.23 -40.17
C LYS A 159 -3.44 3.74 -40.46
N GLU A 160 -3.74 2.47 -40.23
CA GLU A 160 -5.10 1.92 -40.37
C GLU A 160 -6.10 2.61 -39.42
N ILE A 161 -5.74 2.72 -38.13
CA ILE A 161 -6.55 3.38 -37.11
C ILE A 161 -6.80 4.85 -37.46
N GLU A 162 -5.80 5.54 -38.01
CA GLU A 162 -5.92 6.94 -38.43
C GLU A 162 -6.82 7.11 -39.68
N VAL A 163 -6.81 6.15 -40.61
CA VAL A 163 -7.75 6.11 -41.74
C VAL A 163 -9.19 5.90 -41.26
N GLU A 164 -9.44 4.99 -40.31
CA GLU A 164 -10.78 4.82 -39.73
C GLU A 164 -11.22 6.05 -38.93
N ARG A 165 -10.34 6.65 -38.12
CA ARG A 165 -10.61 7.91 -37.40
C ARG A 165 -11.09 9.01 -38.34
N LYS A 166 -10.42 9.21 -39.48
CA LYS A 166 -10.85 10.16 -40.52
C LYS A 166 -12.27 9.86 -41.02
N LYS A 167 -12.59 8.60 -41.35
CA LYS A 167 -13.94 8.18 -41.78
C LYS A 167 -15.01 8.44 -40.71
N TYR A 168 -14.70 8.25 -39.42
CA TYR A 168 -15.64 8.56 -38.34
C TYR A 168 -15.84 10.07 -38.15
N VAL A 169 -14.78 10.88 -38.20
CA VAL A 169 -14.88 12.35 -38.15
C VAL A 169 -15.73 12.89 -39.30
N GLU A 170 -15.59 12.36 -40.51
CA GLU A 170 -16.38 12.76 -41.67
C GLU A 170 -17.87 12.38 -41.54
N LYS A 171 -18.15 11.17 -41.03
CA LYS A 171 -19.53 10.74 -40.67
C LYS A 171 -20.15 11.64 -39.59
N ILE A 172 -19.35 12.15 -38.65
CA ILE A 172 -19.81 13.10 -37.61
C ILE A 172 -20.14 14.45 -38.24
N LYS A 173 -19.24 15.05 -39.02
CA LYS A 173 -19.48 16.32 -39.75
C LYS A 173 -20.75 16.29 -40.60
N LEU A 174 -21.02 15.16 -41.28
CA LEU A 174 -22.24 14.98 -42.07
C LEU A 174 -23.51 14.91 -41.20
N LYS A 175 -23.44 14.32 -39.98
CA LYS A 175 -24.54 14.33 -39.02
C LYS A 175 -24.77 15.73 -38.43
N GLU A 176 -23.70 16.44 -38.08
CA GLU A 176 -23.77 17.81 -37.56
C GLU A 176 -24.43 18.75 -38.57
N LYS A 177 -24.05 18.67 -39.86
CA LYS A 177 -24.69 19.44 -40.94
C LYS A 177 -26.20 19.15 -41.06
N LYS A 178 -26.60 17.87 -41.02
CA LYS A 178 -28.02 17.47 -41.05
C LYS A 178 -28.81 17.90 -39.82
N ILE A 179 -28.18 17.94 -38.65
CA ILE A 179 -28.79 18.47 -37.42
C ILE A 179 -28.98 19.98 -37.56
N GLU A 180 -27.98 20.69 -38.08
CA GLU A 180 -28.03 22.15 -38.27
C GLU A 180 -29.05 22.58 -39.33
N GLU A 181 -29.20 21.81 -40.41
CA GLU A 181 -30.29 21.96 -41.39
C GLU A 181 -31.66 21.82 -40.69
N ARG A 182 -31.85 20.78 -39.87
CA ARG A 182 -33.08 20.60 -39.09
C ARG A 182 -33.32 21.66 -38.00
N ARG A 183 -32.28 22.26 -37.41
CA ARG A 183 -32.45 23.41 -36.52
C ARG A 183 -33.08 24.59 -37.26
N LYS A 184 -32.60 24.87 -38.48
CA LYS A 184 -33.12 25.94 -39.34
C LYS A 184 -34.56 25.68 -39.78
N GLU A 185 -34.93 24.44 -40.10
CA GLU A 185 -36.32 24.05 -40.37
C GLU A 185 -37.24 24.34 -39.16
N ILE A 186 -36.84 23.89 -37.96
CA ILE A 186 -37.60 24.09 -36.72
C ILE A 186 -37.71 25.58 -36.35
N GLU A 187 -36.67 26.36 -36.59
CA GLU A 187 -36.64 27.82 -36.39
C GLU A 187 -37.67 28.54 -37.28
N VAL A 188 -37.84 28.10 -38.53
CA VAL A 188 -38.84 28.65 -39.47
C VAL A 188 -40.26 28.27 -39.06
N GLU A 189 -40.52 27.01 -38.69
CA GLU A 189 -41.86 26.60 -38.23
C GLU A 189 -42.25 27.26 -36.89
N ARG A 190 -41.29 27.50 -35.99
CA ARG A 190 -41.52 28.29 -34.77
C ARG A 190 -41.98 29.71 -35.08
N LYS A 191 -41.37 30.38 -36.07
CA LYS A 191 -41.75 31.75 -36.47
C LYS A 191 -43.16 31.80 -37.05
N LYS A 192 -43.49 30.89 -37.97
CA LYS A 192 -44.86 30.74 -38.50
C LYS A 192 -45.90 30.51 -37.40
N LEU A 193 -45.57 29.68 -36.40
CA LEU A 193 -46.47 29.41 -35.28
C LEU A 193 -46.69 30.65 -34.41
N VAL A 194 -45.64 31.43 -34.12
CA VAL A 194 -45.73 32.69 -33.36
C VAL A 194 -46.55 33.73 -34.13
N GLU A 195 -46.32 33.91 -35.43
CA GLU A 195 -47.14 34.79 -36.29
C GLU A 195 -48.62 34.36 -36.29
N GLY A 196 -48.88 33.05 -36.37
CA GLY A 196 -50.21 32.46 -36.29
C GLY A 196 -50.89 32.58 -34.92
N ILE A 197 -50.13 32.80 -33.85
CA ILE A 197 -50.64 33.11 -32.50
C ILE A 197 -50.95 34.62 -32.39
N MET A 198 -50.00 35.48 -32.77
CA MET A 198 -50.17 36.94 -32.80
C MET A 198 -51.42 37.38 -33.59
N LEU A 199 -51.68 36.74 -34.73
CA LEU A 199 -52.88 36.99 -35.55
C LEU A 199 -54.19 36.49 -34.91
N LYS A 200 -54.14 35.52 -33.99
CA LYS A 200 -55.30 35.08 -33.19
C LYS A 200 -55.52 36.00 -32.00
N GLU A 201 -54.45 36.40 -31.31
CA GLU A 201 -54.50 37.35 -30.19
C GLU A 201 -55.08 38.69 -30.63
N LYS A 202 -54.62 39.26 -31.75
CA LYS A 202 -55.20 40.49 -32.33
C LYS A 202 -56.69 40.35 -32.66
N LYS A 203 -57.12 39.21 -33.21
CA LYS A 203 -58.56 38.92 -33.46
C LYS A 203 -59.37 38.76 -32.18
N ILE A 204 -58.78 38.24 -31.11
CA ILE A 204 -59.43 38.17 -29.79
C ILE A 204 -59.56 39.59 -29.21
N GLU A 205 -58.52 40.41 -29.30
CA GLU A 205 -58.51 41.81 -28.84
C GLU A 205 -59.55 42.67 -29.59
N GLU A 206 -59.67 42.49 -30.91
CA GLU A 206 -60.69 43.14 -31.74
C GLU A 206 -62.10 42.73 -31.29
N ARG A 207 -62.38 41.43 -31.11
CA ARG A 207 -63.68 40.96 -30.62
C ARG A 207 -63.99 41.35 -29.18
N LEU A 208 -62.98 41.52 -28.32
CA LEU A 208 -63.17 42.05 -26.97
C LEU A 208 -63.63 43.52 -27.01
N LYS A 209 -63.09 44.32 -27.93
CA LYS A 209 -63.53 45.71 -28.15
C LYS A 209 -64.95 45.78 -28.71
N GLU A 210 -65.32 44.90 -29.65
CA GLU A 210 -66.70 44.75 -30.13
C GLU A 210 -67.68 44.44 -28.96
N ILE A 211 -67.34 43.46 -28.12
CA ILE A 211 -68.14 43.07 -26.95
C ILE A 211 -68.24 44.22 -25.93
N GLU A 212 -67.18 45.01 -25.75
CA GLU A 212 -67.21 46.17 -24.85
C GLU A 212 -68.10 47.31 -25.39
N VAL A 213 -68.09 47.55 -26.71
CA VAL A 213 -69.00 48.51 -27.36
C VAL A 213 -70.46 48.06 -27.24
N GLU A 214 -70.77 46.78 -27.51
CA GLU A 214 -72.15 46.29 -27.37
C GLU A 214 -72.62 46.30 -25.91
N ARG A 215 -71.75 45.96 -24.95
CA ARG A 215 -72.05 46.12 -23.50
C ARG A 215 -72.34 47.57 -23.13
N LYS A 216 -71.57 48.53 -23.65
CA LYS A 216 -71.81 49.97 -23.44
C LYS A 216 -73.13 50.43 -24.05
N LYS A 217 -73.49 49.91 -25.23
CA LYS A 217 -74.78 50.16 -25.89
C LYS A 217 -75.95 49.59 -25.07
N GLN A 218 -75.90 48.32 -24.69
CA GLN A 218 -76.91 47.66 -23.86
C GLN A 218 -77.09 48.33 -22.49
N LEU A 219 -75.98 48.75 -21.87
CA LEU A 219 -76.02 49.52 -20.62
C LEU A 219 -76.73 50.87 -20.83
N ASN A 220 -76.47 51.56 -21.93
CA ASN A 220 -77.09 52.84 -22.25
C ASN A 220 -78.60 52.69 -22.60
N GLU A 221 -78.97 51.61 -23.30
CA GLU A 221 -80.36 51.21 -23.54
C GLU A 221 -81.08 50.96 -22.21
N GLY A 222 -80.48 50.18 -21.30
CA GLY A 222 -80.99 49.98 -19.93
C GLY A 222 -81.09 51.26 -19.09
N TYR A 223 -80.13 52.19 -19.23
CA TYR A 223 -80.23 53.52 -18.60
C TYR A 223 -81.43 54.32 -19.13
N MET A 224 -81.74 54.21 -20.43
CA MET A 224 -82.91 54.86 -21.02
C MET A 224 -84.23 54.21 -20.59
N GLU A 225 -84.28 52.88 -20.44
CA GLU A 225 -85.42 52.19 -19.84
C GLU A 225 -85.64 52.60 -18.37
N VAL A 226 -84.58 52.63 -17.56
CA VAL A 226 -84.62 53.10 -16.18
C VAL A 226 -85.05 54.57 -16.11
N ALA A 227 -84.60 55.43 -17.03
CA ALA A 227 -85.06 56.82 -17.11
C ALA A 227 -86.55 56.92 -17.48
N CYS A 228 -87.04 56.08 -18.40
CA CYS A 228 -88.46 56.00 -18.77
C CYS A 228 -89.33 55.51 -17.60
N VAL A 229 -88.88 54.49 -16.85
CA VAL A 229 -89.53 54.05 -15.60
C VAL A 229 -89.50 55.14 -14.55
N LYS A 230 -88.39 55.90 -14.42
CA LYS A 230 -88.26 57.01 -13.49
C LYS A 230 -89.17 58.19 -13.83
N LEU A 231 -89.45 58.44 -15.12
CA LEU A 231 -90.45 59.42 -15.56
C LEU A 231 -91.88 58.98 -15.22
N LYS A 232 -92.23 57.71 -15.47
CA LYS A 232 -93.54 57.13 -15.08
C LYS A 232 -93.74 57.13 -13.56
N LEU A 233 -92.69 56.83 -12.80
CA LEU A 233 -92.67 56.99 -11.35
C LEU A 233 -92.84 58.46 -10.95
N GLY A 234 -92.27 59.42 -11.68
CA GLY A 234 -92.48 60.86 -11.47
C GLY A 234 -93.89 61.35 -11.79
N GLU A 235 -94.61 60.69 -12.70
CA GLU A 235 -96.03 60.98 -12.97
C GLU A 235 -96.94 60.41 -11.87
N GLN A 236 -96.65 59.18 -11.41
CA GLN A 236 -97.30 58.65 -10.19
C GLN A 236 -96.89 59.43 -8.94
N LEU A 237 -95.67 60.00 -8.89
CA LEU A 237 -95.25 60.88 -7.81
C LEU A 237 -96.06 62.17 -7.81
N LYS A 238 -96.41 62.76 -8.97
CA LYS A 238 -97.33 63.90 -9.03
C LYS A 238 -98.76 63.57 -8.59
N GLU A 239 -99.23 62.34 -8.83
CA GLU A 239 -100.49 61.86 -8.26
C GLU A 239 -100.39 61.66 -6.73
N CYS A 240 -99.20 61.32 -6.24
CA CYS A 240 -98.89 61.31 -4.80
C CYS A 240 -98.76 62.74 -4.25
N GLU A 241 -98.07 63.68 -4.90
CA GLU A 241 -97.90 65.09 -4.48
C GLU A 241 -99.25 65.80 -4.29
N LEU A 242 -100.29 65.42 -5.04
CA LEU A 242 -101.66 65.92 -4.85
C LEU A 242 -102.36 65.33 -3.61
N LYS A 243 -102.01 64.09 -3.21
CA LYS A 243 -102.47 63.45 -1.97
C LYS A 243 -101.59 63.85 -0.78
N GLU A 244 -100.33 64.15 -1.03
CA GLU A 244 -99.33 64.63 -0.08
C GLU A 244 -99.65 66.06 0.29
N ARG A 245 -100.10 66.92 -0.64
CA ARG A 245 -100.64 68.26 -0.31
C ARG A 245 -101.82 68.22 0.66
N TRP A 246 -102.68 67.20 0.57
CA TRP A 246 -103.76 66.93 1.53
C TRP A 246 -103.24 66.38 2.88
N LEU A 247 -102.03 65.84 2.91
CA LEU A 247 -101.30 65.46 4.12
C LEU A 247 -100.40 66.58 4.65
N GLU A 248 -99.96 67.55 3.84
CA GLU A 248 -99.13 68.70 4.20
C GLU A 248 -99.94 69.70 5.05
N ASP A 249 -101.18 70.00 4.64
CA ASP A 249 -102.19 70.71 5.46
C ASP A 249 -102.43 70.03 6.83
N ARG A 250 -102.09 68.73 6.94
CA ARG A 250 -102.22 67.87 8.12
C ARG A 250 -100.87 67.52 8.78
N ALA A 251 -99.75 67.98 8.21
CA ALA A 251 -98.39 67.78 8.68
C ALA A 251 -97.72 69.10 9.14
N LEU A 252 -98.34 70.26 8.84
CA LEU A 252 -98.14 71.48 9.61
C LEU A 252 -98.55 71.30 11.09
N GLU A 253 -99.46 70.36 11.40
CA GLU A 253 -99.73 69.91 12.77
C GLU A 253 -98.55 69.11 13.38
N ILE A 254 -97.52 68.79 12.58
CA ILE A 254 -96.27 68.11 12.96
C ILE A 254 -95.04 69.03 12.67
N GLU A 255 -95.23 70.35 12.59
CA GLU A 255 -94.18 71.36 12.31
C GLU A 255 -92.99 71.34 13.30
N LEU A 256 -93.18 70.76 14.49
CA LEU A 256 -92.29 70.98 15.64
C LEU A 256 -91.15 69.95 15.80
N GLU A 257 -91.29 68.71 15.31
CA GLU A 257 -90.51 67.58 15.88
C GLU A 257 -89.25 67.17 15.09
N ARG A 258 -88.93 67.81 13.95
CA ARG A 258 -87.72 67.47 13.15
C ARG A 258 -86.78 68.64 12.84
N LYS A 259 -86.77 69.68 13.69
CA LYS A 259 -85.68 70.69 13.75
C LYS A 259 -84.40 70.14 14.41
N ARG A 260 -83.91 68.97 13.98
CA ARG A 260 -82.60 68.39 14.34
C ARG A 260 -82.00 67.63 13.15
N ASN A 261 -80.71 67.84 12.90
CA ASN A 261 -79.89 67.23 11.84
C ASN A 261 -80.36 67.63 10.41
N VAL A 262 -80.19 68.88 9.94
CA VAL A 262 -78.96 69.69 9.74
C VAL A 262 -78.11 69.23 8.54
N GLU A 263 -78.03 70.14 7.57
CA GLU A 263 -77.04 70.31 6.48
C GLU A 263 -76.78 69.17 5.47
N CYS A 264 -77.40 69.35 4.30
CA CYS A 264 -76.87 68.93 3.02
C CYS A 264 -75.72 69.87 2.57
N PHE A 265 -74.97 69.46 1.54
CA PHE A 265 -73.83 70.16 0.90
C PHE A 265 -72.53 70.31 1.71
N GLU A 266 -71.54 69.52 1.34
CA GLU A 266 -70.43 70.10 0.58
C GLU A 266 -70.05 69.15 -0.57
N GLN A 267 -69.98 69.66 -1.81
CA GLN A 267 -69.54 68.88 -2.98
C GLN A 267 -68.01 68.95 -3.12
N LEU A 268 -67.42 67.93 -3.75
CA LEU A 268 -66.09 67.99 -4.38
C LEU A 268 -64.91 68.34 -3.44
N LYS A 269 -64.54 67.40 -2.56
CA LYS A 269 -63.16 67.28 -2.08
C LYS A 269 -62.52 65.98 -2.56
N LEU A 270 -61.37 66.14 -3.21
CA LEU A 270 -60.35 65.12 -3.51
C LEU A 270 -60.74 63.94 -4.42
N LYS A 271 -60.57 64.15 -5.74
CA LYS A 271 -59.86 63.14 -6.55
C LYS A 271 -58.40 63.07 -6.07
N GLN A 272 -58.03 62.14 -5.18
CA GLN A 272 -56.61 61.90 -4.84
C GLN A 272 -56.32 60.54 -4.17
N GLU A 273 -56.91 59.40 -4.58
CA GLU A 273 -56.57 58.11 -3.93
C GLU A 273 -56.61 56.83 -4.80
N GLU A 274 -56.71 56.94 -6.13
CA GLU A 274 -56.75 55.76 -7.05
C GLU A 274 -55.41 55.39 -7.70
N VAL A 275 -54.27 55.99 -7.31
CA VAL A 275 -52.98 55.86 -8.05
C VAL A 275 -51.84 55.19 -7.28
N GLU A 276 -51.79 55.29 -5.94
CA GLU A 276 -50.56 54.90 -5.20
C GLU A 276 -50.37 53.39 -4.96
N LEU A 277 -51.41 52.57 -5.13
CA LEU A 277 -51.37 51.13 -4.82
C LEU A 277 -50.85 50.23 -5.98
N GLY A 278 -50.31 50.81 -7.05
CA GLY A 278 -49.69 50.08 -8.17
C GLY A 278 -48.16 49.90 -8.08
N ALA A 279 -47.46 50.73 -7.28
CA ALA A 279 -46.01 50.93 -7.42
C ALA A 279 -45.09 49.87 -6.75
N MET A 280 -45.64 48.82 -6.11
CA MET A 280 -44.87 47.88 -5.26
C MET A 280 -44.51 46.52 -5.88
N LYS A 281 -44.49 46.36 -7.22
CA LYS A 281 -44.04 45.10 -7.86
C LYS A 281 -42.73 45.16 -8.65
N TYR A 282 -42.33 46.30 -9.21
CA TYR A 282 -41.12 46.35 -10.06
C TYR A 282 -39.80 46.53 -9.29
N LYS A 283 -39.82 47.06 -8.06
CA LYS A 283 -38.57 47.30 -7.28
C LYS A 283 -37.84 46.01 -6.90
N LYS A 284 -38.57 44.92 -6.59
CA LYS A 284 -37.98 43.63 -6.17
C LYS A 284 -37.40 42.77 -7.31
N LEU A 285 -37.59 43.14 -8.58
CA LEU A 285 -36.98 42.40 -9.70
C LEU A 285 -35.55 42.87 -10.02
N ILE A 286 -35.23 44.14 -9.73
CA ILE A 286 -33.96 44.77 -10.10
C ILE A 286 -32.83 44.28 -9.19
N GLU A 287 -33.03 44.31 -7.87
CA GLU A 287 -32.07 43.81 -6.86
C GLU A 287 -31.67 42.33 -7.10
N VAL A 288 -32.57 41.52 -7.67
CA VAL A 288 -32.35 40.08 -7.95
C VAL A 288 -31.53 39.85 -9.22
N LEU A 289 -31.47 40.82 -10.14
CA LEU A 289 -30.63 40.77 -11.35
C LEU A 289 -29.22 41.28 -11.05
N GLU A 290 -29.09 42.41 -10.36
CA GLU A 290 -27.80 43.00 -9.94
C GLU A 290 -26.97 42.03 -9.05
N LEU A 291 -27.64 41.23 -8.22
CA LEU A 291 -26.98 40.17 -7.43
C LEU A 291 -26.50 38.97 -8.24
N LYS A 292 -27.07 38.71 -9.43
CA LYS A 292 -26.64 37.61 -10.31
C LYS A 292 -25.52 37.98 -11.27
N GLU A 293 -25.43 39.25 -11.64
CA GLU A 293 -24.35 39.78 -12.47
C GLU A 293 -23.01 39.68 -11.71
N LYS A 294 -22.97 40.13 -10.45
CA LYS A 294 -21.80 39.99 -9.57
C LYS A 294 -21.34 38.54 -9.36
N GLN A 295 -22.28 37.59 -9.20
CA GLN A 295 -21.94 36.16 -9.10
C GLN A 295 -21.36 35.56 -10.39
N PHE A 296 -21.51 36.24 -11.52
CA PHE A 296 -20.88 35.84 -12.79
C PHE A 296 -19.47 36.43 -12.89
N ASP A 297 -19.28 37.69 -12.50
CA ASP A 297 -17.98 38.37 -12.51
C ASP A 297 -16.97 37.73 -11.54
N GLU A 298 -17.37 37.45 -10.30
CA GLU A 298 -16.53 36.76 -9.29
C GLU A 298 -16.03 35.39 -9.79
N ARG A 299 -16.87 34.68 -10.56
CA ARG A 299 -16.51 33.39 -11.17
C ARG A 299 -15.62 33.52 -12.40
N CYS A 300 -15.65 34.65 -13.10
CA CYS A 300 -14.71 34.95 -14.18
C CYS A 300 -13.31 35.24 -13.62
N GLU A 301 -13.20 36.01 -12.54
CA GLU A 301 -11.92 36.26 -11.87
C GLU A 301 -11.27 34.98 -11.33
N GLU A 302 -12.06 34.06 -10.74
CA GLU A 302 -11.56 32.77 -10.25
C GLU A 302 -10.99 31.90 -11.39
N VAL A 303 -11.66 31.88 -12.56
CA VAL A 303 -11.19 31.15 -13.76
C VAL A 303 -9.94 31.81 -14.37
N GLU A 304 -9.85 33.14 -14.38
CA GLU A 304 -8.62 33.86 -14.78
C GLU A 304 -7.44 33.56 -13.83
N LEU A 305 -7.70 33.43 -12.54
CA LEU A 305 -6.70 33.10 -11.53
C LEU A 305 -6.17 31.67 -11.71
N GLU A 306 -7.04 30.69 -11.94
CA GLU A 306 -6.64 29.32 -12.32
C GLU A 306 -5.84 29.29 -13.62
N ARG A 307 -6.27 30.05 -14.64
CA ARG A 307 -5.56 30.16 -15.92
C ARG A 307 -4.15 30.75 -15.75
N LYS A 308 -3.97 31.75 -14.88
CA LYS A 308 -2.63 32.28 -14.52
C LYS A 308 -1.74 31.22 -13.88
N LYS A 309 -2.24 30.47 -12.88
CA LYS A 309 -1.50 29.37 -12.22
C LYS A 309 -1.07 28.27 -13.21
N LEU A 310 -1.89 27.98 -14.22
CA LEU A 310 -1.57 27.01 -15.27
C LEU A 310 -0.49 27.53 -16.22
N VAL A 311 -0.56 28.78 -16.66
CA VAL A 311 0.47 29.41 -17.52
C VAL A 311 1.82 29.48 -16.79
N GLU A 312 1.82 29.82 -15.50
CA GLU A 312 3.04 29.89 -14.69
C GLU A 312 3.69 28.50 -14.50
N LYS A 313 2.89 27.44 -14.29
CA LYS A 313 3.38 26.05 -14.28
C LYS A 313 3.92 25.58 -15.62
N LEU A 314 3.37 26.06 -16.75
CA LEU A 314 3.89 25.76 -18.08
C LEU A 314 5.23 26.47 -18.33
N GLY A 315 5.33 27.76 -18.01
CA GLY A 315 6.57 28.54 -18.14
C GLY A 315 7.72 28.01 -17.26
N LEU A 316 7.44 27.40 -16.11
CA LEU A 316 8.44 26.70 -15.32
C LEU A 316 8.93 25.40 -15.99
N LYS A 317 8.04 24.61 -16.60
CA LYS A 317 8.44 23.42 -17.38
C LYS A 317 9.21 23.77 -18.64
N GLU A 318 8.81 24.84 -19.33
CA GLU A 318 9.48 25.35 -20.52
C GLU A 318 10.90 25.82 -20.18
N LYS A 319 11.10 26.49 -19.04
CA LYS A 319 12.44 26.81 -18.52
C LYS A 319 13.27 25.57 -18.22
N GLN A 320 12.72 24.55 -17.55
CA GLN A 320 13.44 23.29 -17.30
C GLN A 320 13.85 22.59 -18.60
N LEU A 321 12.98 22.59 -19.62
CA LEU A 321 13.32 22.03 -20.94
C LEU A 321 14.43 22.83 -21.64
N VAL A 322 14.40 24.16 -21.59
CA VAL A 322 15.47 25.02 -22.14
C VAL A 322 16.80 24.85 -21.40
N GLU A 323 16.76 24.54 -20.10
CA GLU A 323 17.95 24.28 -19.29
C GLU A 323 18.57 22.90 -19.61
N GLN A 324 17.73 21.87 -19.76
CA GLN A 324 18.14 20.55 -20.26
C GLN A 324 18.66 20.60 -21.71
N GLN A 325 18.05 21.41 -22.58
CA GLN A 325 18.51 21.65 -23.95
C GLN A 325 19.96 22.17 -23.96
N LYS A 326 20.30 23.09 -23.04
CA LYS A 326 21.65 23.65 -22.91
C LYS A 326 22.68 22.65 -22.35
N GLU A 327 22.29 21.77 -21.43
CA GLU A 327 23.17 20.67 -21.01
C GLU A 327 23.50 19.76 -22.19
N VAL A 328 22.50 19.39 -23.01
CA VAL A 328 22.70 18.57 -24.22
C VAL A 328 23.56 19.30 -25.27
N GLU A 329 23.36 20.60 -25.50
CA GLU A 329 24.22 21.41 -26.39
C GLU A 329 25.68 21.47 -25.89
N LEU A 330 25.89 21.59 -24.57
CA LEU A 330 27.21 21.64 -23.96
C LEU A 330 27.90 20.25 -23.92
N GLU A 331 27.14 19.16 -23.84
CA GLU A 331 27.64 17.79 -24.03
C GLU A 331 28.05 17.54 -25.50
N ASN A 332 27.23 17.99 -26.46
CA ASN A 332 27.55 17.93 -27.89
C ASN A 332 28.80 18.75 -28.25
N GLU A 333 29.04 19.89 -27.58
CA GLU A 333 30.28 20.66 -27.75
C GLU A 333 31.53 19.90 -27.27
N LYS A 334 31.43 19.11 -26.20
CA LYS A 334 32.54 18.23 -25.74
C LYS A 334 32.78 17.11 -26.74
N ILE A 335 31.72 16.48 -27.24
CA ILE A 335 31.81 15.42 -28.26
C ILE A 335 32.48 15.96 -29.53
N LYS A 336 32.09 17.16 -29.99
CA LYS A 336 32.71 17.79 -31.16
C LYS A 336 34.22 18.02 -30.97
N LYS A 337 34.64 18.56 -29.82
CA LYS A 337 36.07 18.74 -29.47
C LYS A 337 36.84 17.41 -29.45
N PHE A 338 36.20 16.31 -29.05
CA PHE A 338 36.77 14.95 -29.14
C PHE A 338 36.95 14.46 -30.59
N PHE A 339 36.03 14.78 -31.50
CA PHE A 339 36.20 14.48 -32.92
C PHE A 339 37.28 15.35 -33.58
N ASP A 340 37.34 16.65 -33.25
CA ASP A 340 38.39 17.56 -33.72
C ASP A 340 39.80 17.07 -33.28
N GLU A 341 39.93 16.53 -32.05
CA GLU A 341 41.15 15.89 -31.56
C GLU A 341 41.49 14.56 -32.25
N LEU A 342 40.50 13.79 -32.68
CA LEU A 342 40.72 12.53 -33.41
C LEU A 342 41.21 12.80 -34.84
N GLU A 343 40.58 13.74 -35.56
CA GLU A 343 40.99 14.12 -36.92
C GLU A 343 42.43 14.69 -36.93
N LEU A 344 42.85 15.39 -35.86
CA LEU A 344 44.22 15.86 -35.70
C LEU A 344 45.22 14.71 -35.48
N LYS A 345 44.86 13.69 -34.69
CA LYS A 345 45.69 12.49 -34.44
C LYS A 345 45.80 11.60 -35.68
N GLU A 346 44.72 11.49 -36.46
CA GLU A 346 44.70 10.72 -37.70
C GLU A 346 45.66 11.32 -38.75
N LYS A 347 45.68 12.65 -38.89
CA LYS A 347 46.66 13.36 -39.73
C LYS A 347 48.11 13.16 -39.28
N GLN A 348 48.37 13.10 -37.97
CA GLN A 348 49.71 12.80 -37.43
C GLN A 348 50.16 11.35 -37.67
N VAL A 349 49.24 10.41 -37.94
CA VAL A 349 49.58 9.03 -38.33
C VAL A 349 49.97 8.98 -39.81
N GLU A 350 49.26 9.69 -40.68
CA GLU A 350 49.53 9.65 -42.12
C GLU A 350 50.82 10.39 -42.50
N GLU A 351 51.18 11.49 -41.83
CA GLU A 351 52.52 12.09 -41.98
C GLU A 351 53.65 11.10 -41.61
N ARG A 352 53.44 10.25 -40.60
CA ARG A 352 54.42 9.23 -40.19
C ARG A 352 54.52 8.07 -41.18
N ARG A 353 53.47 7.76 -41.93
CA ARG A 353 53.49 6.77 -43.03
C ARG A 353 54.47 7.21 -44.13
N LEU A 354 54.36 8.46 -44.58
CA LEU A 354 55.16 9.01 -45.67
C LEU A 354 56.67 9.11 -45.35
N VAL A 355 57.04 9.31 -44.09
CA VAL A 355 58.46 9.31 -43.67
C VAL A 355 59.12 7.95 -43.88
N VAL A 356 58.41 6.84 -43.64
CA VAL A 356 58.96 5.47 -43.71
C VAL A 356 59.25 5.05 -45.16
N GLU A 357 58.37 5.38 -46.11
CA GLU A 357 58.54 4.99 -47.51
C GLU A 357 59.73 5.69 -48.20
N SER A 358 60.20 6.81 -47.66
CA SER A 358 61.38 7.53 -48.17
C SER A 358 62.73 6.85 -47.85
N GLY A 359 62.77 5.93 -46.87
CA GLY A 359 64.02 5.35 -46.37
C GLY A 359 64.63 4.25 -47.25
N ASN A 360 63.81 3.41 -47.88
CA ASN A 360 64.25 2.16 -48.53
C ASN A 360 64.83 2.31 -49.95
N LYS A 361 65.32 3.50 -50.32
CA LYS A 361 65.80 3.78 -51.69
C LYS A 361 67.27 4.22 -51.78
N LYS A 362 68.10 3.83 -50.81
CA LYS A 362 69.56 4.12 -50.78
C LYS A 362 70.43 2.99 -50.20
N PHE A 363 70.26 1.74 -50.65
CA PHE A 363 71.20 0.65 -50.26
C PHE A 363 71.37 -0.49 -51.28
N VAL A 364 71.25 -0.23 -52.58
CA VAL A 364 71.41 -1.26 -53.64
C VAL A 364 72.45 -0.90 -54.71
N GLU A 365 72.78 0.38 -54.90
CA GLU A 365 73.69 0.86 -55.96
C GLU A 365 75.16 0.98 -55.46
N GLY A 366 75.71 -0.11 -54.92
CA GLY A 366 77.07 -0.12 -54.34
C GLY A 366 77.91 -1.38 -54.62
N ALA A 367 77.40 -2.33 -55.39
CA ALA A 367 78.00 -3.66 -55.55
C ALA A 367 78.81 -3.87 -56.86
N GLU A 368 78.97 -2.84 -57.70
CA GLU A 368 79.62 -2.94 -59.02
C GLU A 368 80.86 -2.03 -59.16
N LEU A 369 81.88 -2.17 -58.29
CA LEU A 369 83.27 -1.72 -58.60
C LEU A 369 84.32 -2.20 -57.59
N LYS A 370 84.75 -3.47 -57.73
CA LYS A 370 86.10 -3.93 -57.28
C LYS A 370 86.59 -5.27 -57.84
N GLU A 371 85.86 -5.90 -58.76
CA GLU A 371 86.30 -7.10 -59.49
C GLU A 371 87.25 -6.77 -60.66
N LYS A 372 88.28 -5.95 -60.41
CA LYS A 372 89.34 -5.62 -61.40
C LYS A 372 90.52 -4.87 -60.76
N GLN A 373 91.42 -5.62 -60.10
CA GLN A 373 92.87 -5.37 -60.05
C GLN A 373 93.54 -6.37 -59.10
N LEU A 374 93.98 -7.51 -59.65
CA LEU A 374 95.27 -8.13 -59.35
C LEU A 374 95.49 -9.27 -60.35
N GLU A 375 95.83 -8.86 -61.58
CA GLU A 375 96.32 -9.75 -62.62
C GLU A 375 97.64 -10.42 -62.20
N GLU A 376 97.84 -11.65 -62.67
CA GLU A 376 99.12 -12.16 -63.17
C GLU A 376 100.41 -11.75 -62.42
N ARG A 377 100.92 -12.63 -61.55
CA ARG A 377 101.91 -13.63 -62.02
C ARG A 377 102.38 -14.65 -60.99
N CYS A 378 102.61 -15.84 -61.54
CA CYS A 378 103.37 -16.98 -61.03
C CYS A 378 104.67 -16.55 -60.31
N THR A 379 105.16 -17.30 -59.31
CA THR A 379 105.72 -18.63 -59.58
C THR A 379 105.89 -19.55 -58.35
N VAL A 380 105.30 -20.75 -58.46
CA VAL A 380 105.97 -22.07 -58.32
C VAL A 380 106.63 -22.46 -56.98
N VAL A 381 105.91 -23.31 -56.24
CA VAL A 381 106.38 -24.52 -55.51
C VAL A 381 107.11 -24.39 -54.16
N GLU A 382 108.02 -23.43 -53.90
CA GLU A 382 108.67 -23.40 -52.56
C GLU A 382 107.74 -22.93 -51.42
N SER A 383 106.60 -22.30 -51.74
CA SER A 383 105.61 -21.84 -50.74
C SER A 383 104.62 -22.92 -50.26
N GLU A 384 104.52 -24.05 -50.94
CA GLU A 384 103.43 -25.02 -50.71
C GLU A 384 103.62 -25.83 -49.41
N LYS A 385 104.87 -26.08 -49.01
CA LYS A 385 105.16 -26.83 -47.77
C LYS A 385 104.75 -26.09 -46.50
N LYS A 386 104.84 -24.74 -46.47
CA LYS A 386 104.34 -23.93 -45.35
C LYS A 386 102.83 -23.76 -45.38
N LYS A 387 102.24 -23.59 -46.57
CA LYS A 387 100.77 -23.53 -46.73
C LYS A 387 100.09 -24.77 -46.19
N LEU A 388 100.67 -25.96 -46.35
CA LEU A 388 100.13 -27.19 -45.77
C LEU A 388 100.15 -27.21 -44.22
N GLU A 389 101.15 -26.63 -43.55
CA GLU A 389 101.16 -26.51 -42.09
C GLU A 389 100.14 -25.49 -41.56
N GLU A 390 99.92 -24.39 -42.28
CA GLU A 390 98.90 -23.39 -41.91
C GLU A 390 97.48 -23.88 -42.23
N GLN A 391 97.28 -24.53 -43.39
CA GLN A 391 96.02 -25.21 -43.73
C GLN A 391 95.71 -26.37 -42.77
N SER A 392 96.71 -27.12 -42.29
CA SER A 392 96.48 -28.17 -41.29
C SER A 392 95.91 -27.59 -39.98
N LYS A 393 96.37 -26.41 -39.55
CA LYS A 393 95.87 -25.72 -38.34
C LYS A 393 94.50 -25.08 -38.59
N GLU A 394 94.26 -24.57 -39.80
CA GLU A 394 92.95 -24.06 -40.21
C GLU A 394 91.91 -25.19 -40.30
N ILE A 395 92.31 -26.38 -40.75
CA ILE A 395 91.50 -27.60 -40.73
C ILE A 395 91.26 -28.04 -39.28
N GLU A 396 92.27 -28.10 -38.42
CA GLU A 396 92.11 -28.49 -37.01
C GLU A 396 91.16 -27.55 -36.24
N LEU A 397 91.14 -26.25 -36.57
CA LEU A 397 90.16 -25.28 -36.07
C LEU A 397 88.76 -25.48 -36.65
N LYS A 398 88.65 -25.81 -37.95
CA LYS A 398 87.37 -26.12 -38.60
C LYS A 398 86.78 -27.44 -38.11
N GLU A 399 87.59 -28.46 -37.83
CA GLU A 399 87.17 -29.71 -37.23
C GLU A 399 86.63 -29.48 -35.81
N LYS A 400 87.34 -28.71 -34.97
CA LYS A 400 86.82 -28.32 -33.64
C LYS A 400 85.50 -27.54 -33.73
N HIS A 401 85.38 -26.60 -34.67
CA HIS A 401 84.14 -25.85 -34.87
C HIS A 401 83.00 -26.73 -35.40
N LEU A 402 83.28 -27.68 -36.30
CA LEU A 402 82.30 -28.67 -36.78
C LEU A 402 81.88 -29.63 -35.66
N GLU A 403 82.80 -30.03 -34.78
CA GLU A 403 82.53 -30.90 -33.63
C GLU A 403 81.69 -30.17 -32.56
N GLU A 404 81.90 -28.87 -32.36
CA GLU A 404 81.02 -28.01 -31.56
C GLU A 404 79.63 -27.86 -32.18
N GLN A 405 79.52 -27.63 -33.50
CA GLN A 405 78.22 -27.60 -34.18
C GLN A 405 77.53 -28.97 -34.18
N LEU A 406 78.27 -30.09 -34.24
CA LEU A 406 77.70 -31.43 -34.12
C LEU A 406 77.05 -31.62 -32.75
N LYS A 407 77.76 -31.28 -31.67
CA LYS A 407 77.23 -31.32 -30.29
C LYS A 407 76.04 -30.36 -30.12
N GLU A 408 76.04 -29.20 -30.77
CA GLU A 408 74.89 -28.30 -30.76
C GLU A 408 73.67 -28.92 -31.46
N VAL A 409 73.86 -29.56 -32.62
CA VAL A 409 72.83 -30.28 -33.38
C VAL A 409 72.30 -31.49 -32.60
N GLU A 410 73.16 -32.31 -32.01
CA GLU A 410 72.76 -33.40 -31.11
C GLU A 410 71.95 -32.88 -29.91
N SER A 411 72.33 -31.73 -29.34
CA SER A 411 71.56 -31.08 -28.27
C SER A 411 70.19 -30.57 -28.73
N LYS A 412 70.07 -30.18 -30.01
CA LYS A 412 68.80 -29.75 -30.62
C LYS A 412 67.93 -30.96 -30.94
N ASP A 413 68.49 -32.04 -31.46
CA ASP A 413 67.75 -33.24 -31.81
C ASP A 413 67.23 -33.98 -30.56
N MET A 414 68.04 -34.04 -29.49
CA MET A 414 67.59 -34.52 -28.18
C MET A 414 66.52 -33.63 -27.52
N LYS A 415 66.43 -32.34 -27.87
CA LYS A 415 65.30 -31.47 -27.46
C LYS A 415 64.08 -31.72 -28.34
N ASN A 416 64.25 -31.84 -29.66
CA ASN A 416 63.17 -32.14 -30.62
C ASN A 416 62.50 -33.47 -30.30
N LYS A 417 63.27 -34.50 -29.96
CA LYS A 417 62.76 -35.81 -29.54
C LYS A 417 61.88 -35.71 -28.29
N LYS A 418 62.34 -34.98 -27.27
CA LYS A 418 61.51 -34.69 -26.08
C LYS A 418 60.25 -33.92 -26.45
N PHE A 419 60.32 -32.93 -27.34
CA PHE A 419 59.15 -32.20 -27.85
C PHE A 419 58.13 -33.10 -28.57
N MET A 420 58.58 -34.12 -29.31
CA MET A 420 57.71 -35.12 -29.94
C MET A 420 57.04 -36.03 -28.91
N GLU A 421 57.80 -36.55 -27.94
CA GLU A 421 57.26 -37.35 -26.82
C GLU A 421 56.22 -36.55 -26.01
N ASP A 422 56.50 -35.27 -25.76
CA ASP A 422 55.59 -34.29 -25.15
C ASP A 422 54.35 -33.99 -25.99
N PHE A 423 54.43 -34.08 -27.32
CA PHE A 423 53.32 -33.81 -28.24
C PHE A 423 52.36 -35.01 -28.30
N GLU A 424 52.90 -36.22 -28.48
CA GLU A 424 52.12 -37.46 -28.44
C GLU A 424 51.35 -37.65 -27.13
N LEU A 425 51.93 -37.24 -26.00
CA LEU A 425 51.25 -37.29 -24.70
C LEU A 425 50.06 -36.32 -24.65
N LYS A 426 50.23 -35.09 -25.17
CA LYS A 426 49.18 -34.07 -25.22
C LYS A 426 48.07 -34.43 -26.21
N GLU A 427 48.40 -35.09 -27.33
CA GLU A 427 47.43 -35.64 -28.28
C GLU A 427 46.53 -36.68 -27.60
N LYS A 428 47.13 -37.66 -26.90
CA LYS A 428 46.39 -38.69 -26.14
C LYS A 428 45.48 -38.08 -25.05
N GLN A 429 45.98 -37.08 -24.32
CA GLN A 429 45.19 -36.32 -23.32
C GLN A 429 44.05 -35.49 -23.94
N PHE A 430 44.23 -34.95 -25.15
CA PHE A 430 43.18 -34.24 -25.87
C PHE A 430 42.07 -35.22 -26.28
N ASP A 431 42.46 -36.37 -26.81
CA ASP A 431 41.59 -37.45 -27.27
C ASP A 431 40.70 -38.02 -26.14
N GLU A 432 41.25 -38.18 -24.94
CA GLU A 432 40.49 -38.58 -23.74
C GLU A 432 39.50 -37.50 -23.29
N ARG A 433 39.92 -36.23 -23.28
CA ARG A 433 39.04 -35.10 -22.93
C ARG A 433 37.93 -34.89 -23.95
N CYS A 434 38.15 -35.17 -25.24
CA CYS A 434 37.10 -35.18 -26.25
C CYS A 434 36.03 -36.23 -25.94
N LYS A 435 36.42 -37.45 -25.57
CA LYS A 435 35.49 -38.54 -25.19
C LYS A 435 34.67 -38.18 -23.94
N GLU A 436 35.28 -37.52 -22.96
CA GLU A 436 34.58 -37.01 -21.76
C GLU A 436 33.56 -35.90 -22.11
N VAL A 437 33.94 -34.96 -22.98
CA VAL A 437 33.04 -33.88 -23.44
C VAL A 437 31.86 -34.44 -24.25
N GLU A 438 32.06 -35.46 -25.09
CA GLU A 438 30.96 -36.14 -25.78
C GLU A 438 30.01 -36.86 -24.81
N LEU A 439 30.56 -37.50 -23.76
CA LEU A 439 29.75 -38.16 -22.73
C LEU A 439 28.85 -37.15 -21.99
N GLU A 440 29.37 -36.00 -21.59
CA GLU A 440 28.55 -34.94 -20.96
C GLU A 440 27.59 -34.26 -21.95
N ARG A 441 27.97 -34.08 -23.23
CA ARG A 441 27.05 -33.61 -24.28
C ARG A 441 25.86 -34.55 -24.40
N ASN A 442 26.08 -35.86 -24.42
CA ASN A 442 25.02 -36.85 -24.56
C ASN A 442 24.10 -36.86 -23.32
N LYS A 443 24.66 -36.79 -22.10
CA LYS A 443 23.88 -36.61 -20.85
C LYS A 443 23.05 -35.32 -20.84
N LEU A 444 23.51 -34.25 -21.49
CA LEU A 444 22.75 -33.00 -21.63
C LEU A 444 21.64 -33.12 -22.67
N VAL A 445 21.88 -33.79 -23.80
CA VAL A 445 20.86 -34.08 -24.83
C VAL A 445 19.70 -34.91 -24.26
N GLU A 446 19.98 -35.94 -23.47
CA GLU A 446 18.93 -36.72 -22.79
C GLU A 446 18.10 -35.86 -21.82
N LYS A 447 18.74 -35.01 -21.03
CA LYS A 447 18.06 -34.06 -20.11
C LYS A 447 17.20 -33.06 -20.86
N LEU A 448 17.61 -32.62 -22.06
CA LEU A 448 16.83 -31.74 -22.92
C LEU A 448 15.62 -32.48 -23.52
N ALA A 449 15.81 -33.69 -24.06
CA ALA A 449 14.72 -34.51 -24.60
C ALA A 449 13.66 -34.89 -23.53
N LEU A 450 14.06 -35.03 -22.27
CA LEU A 450 13.11 -35.20 -21.16
C LEU A 450 12.33 -33.92 -20.83
N LYS A 451 12.98 -32.75 -20.85
CA LYS A 451 12.31 -31.45 -20.67
C LYS A 451 11.36 -31.12 -21.83
N GLU A 452 11.74 -31.43 -23.05
CA GLU A 452 10.91 -31.26 -24.24
C GLU A 452 9.62 -32.09 -24.14
N LYS A 453 9.72 -33.36 -23.74
CA LYS A 453 8.54 -34.21 -23.46
C LYS A 453 7.64 -33.62 -22.38
N GLN A 454 8.21 -33.09 -21.29
CA GLN A 454 7.45 -32.41 -20.23
C GLN A 454 6.72 -31.15 -20.73
N LEU A 455 7.37 -30.33 -21.56
CA LEU A 455 6.76 -29.14 -22.16
C LEU A 455 5.64 -29.50 -23.14
N VAL A 456 5.81 -30.54 -23.96
CA VAL A 456 4.77 -31.06 -24.86
C VAL A 456 3.56 -31.61 -24.08
N GLU A 457 3.78 -32.22 -22.92
CA GLU A 457 2.70 -32.70 -22.04
C GLU A 457 1.94 -31.54 -21.38
N GLN A 458 2.65 -30.53 -20.87
CA GLN A 458 2.05 -29.28 -20.37
C GLN A 458 1.26 -28.54 -21.46
N GLN A 459 1.78 -28.49 -22.69
CA GLN A 459 1.10 -27.87 -23.83
C GLN A 459 -0.23 -28.57 -24.15
N LYS A 460 -0.28 -29.91 -24.10
CA LYS A 460 -1.53 -30.69 -24.26
C LYS A 460 -2.53 -30.41 -23.15
N GLU A 461 -2.08 -30.26 -21.90
CA GLU A 461 -2.96 -29.89 -20.80
C GLU A 461 -3.57 -28.49 -21.02
N VAL A 462 -2.74 -27.49 -21.35
CA VAL A 462 -3.22 -26.13 -21.66
C VAL A 462 -4.22 -26.14 -22.82
N GLU A 463 -3.96 -26.91 -23.87
CA GLU A 463 -4.89 -27.06 -25.00
C GLU A 463 -6.24 -27.70 -24.57
N LEU A 464 -6.20 -28.66 -23.63
CA LEU A 464 -7.41 -29.25 -23.02
C LEU A 464 -8.20 -28.21 -22.21
N GLN A 465 -7.52 -27.37 -21.42
CA GLN A 465 -8.18 -26.30 -20.65
C GLN A 465 -8.81 -25.26 -21.61
N ILE A 466 -8.12 -24.86 -22.68
CA ILE A 466 -8.66 -23.98 -23.73
C ILE A 466 -9.93 -24.59 -24.37
N LYS A 467 -9.95 -25.91 -24.63
CA LYS A 467 -11.13 -26.61 -25.15
C LYS A 467 -12.31 -26.62 -24.16
N LYS A 468 -12.07 -26.66 -22.84
CA LYS A 468 -13.12 -26.47 -21.81
C LYS A 468 -13.64 -25.03 -21.78
N ILE A 469 -12.74 -24.05 -21.82
CA ILE A 469 -13.09 -22.62 -21.78
C ILE A 469 -13.96 -22.23 -22.97
N LYS A 470 -13.67 -22.72 -24.18
CA LYS A 470 -14.52 -22.50 -25.37
C LYS A 470 -15.96 -22.99 -25.17
N LYS A 471 -16.15 -24.22 -24.67
CA LYS A 471 -17.49 -24.75 -24.34
C LYS A 471 -18.22 -23.93 -23.28
N PHE A 472 -17.50 -23.38 -22.31
CA PHE A 472 -18.11 -22.51 -21.30
C PHE A 472 -18.62 -21.19 -21.91
N PHE A 473 -17.88 -20.59 -22.84
CA PHE A 473 -18.36 -19.42 -23.60
C PHE A 473 -19.57 -19.74 -24.49
N GLU A 474 -19.57 -20.90 -25.17
CA GLU A 474 -20.73 -21.38 -25.95
C GLU A 474 -21.99 -21.54 -25.06
N GLU A 475 -21.83 -22.07 -23.85
CA GLU A 475 -22.91 -22.15 -22.86
C GLU A 475 -23.38 -20.77 -22.37
N VAL A 476 -22.48 -19.81 -22.16
CA VAL A 476 -22.83 -18.44 -21.74
C VAL A 476 -23.62 -17.73 -22.83
N GLU A 477 -23.18 -17.80 -24.09
CA GLU A 477 -23.87 -17.16 -25.22
C GLU A 477 -25.30 -17.72 -25.41
N LEU A 478 -25.50 -19.02 -25.16
CA LEU A 478 -26.83 -19.65 -25.15
C LEU A 478 -27.70 -19.17 -23.96
N LYS A 479 -27.11 -18.97 -22.78
CA LYS A 479 -27.80 -18.44 -21.59
C LYS A 479 -28.20 -16.97 -21.79
N GLU A 480 -27.34 -16.14 -22.38
CA GLU A 480 -27.66 -14.75 -22.76
C GLU A 480 -28.81 -14.69 -23.77
N LYS A 481 -28.76 -15.48 -24.85
CA LYS A 481 -29.86 -15.60 -25.83
C LYS A 481 -31.18 -16.07 -25.21
N HIS A 482 -31.14 -16.77 -24.08
CA HIS A 482 -32.33 -17.18 -23.32
C HIS A 482 -32.84 -16.08 -22.36
N VAL A 483 -31.94 -15.31 -21.73
CA VAL A 483 -32.27 -14.12 -20.92
C VAL A 483 -32.88 -13.02 -21.79
N GLU A 484 -32.33 -12.77 -22.98
CA GLU A 484 -32.85 -11.81 -23.96
C GLU A 484 -34.32 -12.11 -24.33
N LYS A 485 -34.60 -13.37 -24.68
CA LYS A 485 -35.97 -13.85 -24.95
C LYS A 485 -36.89 -13.69 -23.74
N LYS A 486 -36.39 -13.93 -22.52
CA LYS A 486 -37.15 -13.72 -21.28
C LYS A 486 -37.46 -12.24 -21.04
N ARG A 487 -36.53 -11.31 -21.30
CA ARG A 487 -36.78 -9.86 -21.19
C ARG A 487 -37.91 -9.45 -22.13
N LEU A 488 -37.83 -9.82 -23.40
CA LEU A 488 -38.85 -9.47 -24.40
C LEU A 488 -40.25 -9.99 -24.04
N VAL A 489 -40.37 -11.16 -23.42
CA VAL A 489 -41.65 -11.70 -22.94
C VAL A 489 -42.19 -10.89 -21.75
N VAL A 490 -41.34 -10.46 -20.81
CA VAL A 490 -41.73 -9.58 -19.70
C VAL A 490 -42.12 -8.19 -20.21
N GLU A 491 -41.37 -7.65 -21.16
CA GLU A 491 -41.57 -6.34 -21.79
C GLU A 491 -42.93 -6.28 -22.51
N LEU A 492 -43.28 -7.32 -23.28
CA LEU A 492 -44.61 -7.49 -23.87
C LEU A 492 -45.73 -7.68 -22.84
N ARG A 493 -45.46 -8.37 -21.71
CA ARG A 493 -46.45 -8.55 -20.63
C ARG A 493 -46.73 -7.23 -19.90
N ASN A 494 -45.69 -6.45 -19.62
CA ASN A 494 -45.80 -5.14 -18.99
C ASN A 494 -46.59 -4.16 -19.87
N LYS A 495 -46.34 -4.16 -21.19
CA LYS A 495 -47.10 -3.34 -22.14
C LYS A 495 -48.60 -3.62 -22.09
N LYS A 496 -48.99 -4.91 -22.10
CA LYS A 496 -50.41 -5.32 -21.96
C LYS A 496 -51.02 -4.93 -20.62
N PHE A 497 -50.25 -4.97 -19.54
CA PHE A 497 -50.72 -4.57 -18.20
C PHE A 497 -50.95 -3.05 -18.10
N VAL A 498 -50.11 -2.23 -18.75
CA VAL A 498 -50.35 -0.78 -18.87
C VAL A 498 -51.61 -0.50 -19.70
N GLU A 499 -51.78 -1.16 -20.84
CA GLU A 499 -53.00 -1.05 -21.68
C GLU A 499 -54.28 -1.43 -20.90
N GLU A 500 -54.21 -2.44 -20.02
CA GLU A 500 -55.32 -2.84 -19.15
C GLU A 500 -55.59 -1.84 -18.01
N LEU A 501 -54.55 -1.19 -17.48
CA LEU A 501 -54.69 -0.14 -16.45
C LEU A 501 -55.30 1.14 -17.03
N GLU A 502 -54.85 1.61 -18.19
CA GLU A 502 -55.42 2.78 -18.88
C GLU A 502 -56.91 2.61 -19.17
N LEU A 503 -57.37 1.37 -19.47
CA LEU A 503 -58.78 1.07 -19.68
C LEU A 503 -59.58 1.15 -18.38
N LYS A 504 -59.02 0.65 -17.27
CA LYS A 504 -59.64 0.70 -15.93
C LYS A 504 -59.69 2.12 -15.37
N GLU A 505 -58.68 2.94 -15.64
CA GLU A 505 -58.65 4.36 -15.27
C GLU A 505 -59.79 5.13 -15.96
N LYS A 506 -59.97 4.94 -17.28
CA LYS A 506 -61.10 5.52 -18.04
C LYS A 506 -62.46 5.07 -17.51
N GLN A 507 -62.61 3.77 -17.19
CA GLN A 507 -63.83 3.24 -16.56
C GLN A 507 -64.10 3.82 -15.16
N LEU A 508 -63.06 4.12 -14.38
CA LEU A 508 -63.20 4.79 -13.09
C LEU A 508 -63.59 6.27 -13.27
N GLU A 509 -62.98 6.97 -14.22
CA GLU A 509 -63.30 8.37 -14.54
C GLU A 509 -64.77 8.54 -15.00
N GLU A 510 -65.27 7.62 -15.82
CA GLU A 510 -66.69 7.55 -16.21
C GLU A 510 -67.60 7.30 -15.01
N ARG A 511 -67.22 6.39 -14.09
CA ARG A 511 -68.01 6.13 -12.87
C ARG A 511 -67.99 7.31 -11.89
N CYS A 512 -66.89 8.05 -11.78
CA CYS A 512 -66.85 9.30 -11.01
C CYS A 512 -67.85 10.33 -11.56
N LYS A 513 -67.93 10.50 -12.89
CA LYS A 513 -68.90 11.39 -13.54
C LYS A 513 -70.36 10.98 -13.28
N VAL A 514 -70.64 9.67 -13.17
CA VAL A 514 -71.97 9.19 -12.75
C VAL A 514 -72.26 9.56 -11.28
N VAL A 515 -71.32 9.32 -10.36
CA VAL A 515 -71.48 9.67 -8.94
C VAL A 515 -71.63 11.18 -8.72
N GLU A 516 -70.93 12.02 -9.51
CA GLU A 516 -71.10 13.48 -9.53
C GLU A 516 -72.47 13.96 -10.02
N LEU A 517 -73.22 13.12 -10.76
CA LEU A 517 -74.58 13.41 -11.20
C LEU A 517 -75.61 12.86 -10.21
N GLU A 518 -75.32 11.76 -9.53
CA GLU A 518 -76.17 11.22 -8.45
C GLU A 518 -76.12 12.10 -7.19
N THR A 519 -74.94 12.56 -6.78
CA THR A 519 -74.80 13.50 -5.65
C THR A 519 -75.57 14.81 -5.86
N LYS A 520 -75.53 15.39 -7.06
CA LYS A 520 -76.33 16.58 -7.41
C LYS A 520 -77.84 16.34 -7.30
N LYS A 521 -78.33 15.18 -7.74
CA LYS A 521 -79.75 14.78 -7.56
C LYS A 521 -80.12 14.63 -6.09
N PHE A 522 -79.24 14.05 -5.26
CA PHE A 522 -79.47 13.95 -3.82
C PHE A 522 -79.48 15.32 -3.13
N GLU A 523 -78.65 16.28 -3.57
CA GLU A 523 -78.74 17.66 -3.08
C GLU A 523 -80.07 18.34 -3.45
N GLU A 524 -80.56 18.14 -4.68
CA GLU A 524 -81.85 18.67 -5.14
C GLU A 524 -83.01 18.07 -4.34
N GLN A 525 -83.02 16.75 -4.13
CA GLN A 525 -83.98 16.06 -3.27
C GLN A 525 -83.91 16.53 -1.81
N SER A 526 -82.70 16.77 -1.27
CA SER A 526 -82.54 17.30 0.09
C SER A 526 -83.13 18.71 0.23
N LYS A 527 -82.98 19.57 -0.79
CA LYS A 527 -83.58 20.91 -0.84
C LYS A 527 -85.10 20.84 -0.93
N GLU A 528 -85.65 19.89 -1.68
CA GLU A 528 -87.10 19.63 -1.75
C GLU A 528 -87.66 19.15 -0.40
N ILE A 529 -87.01 18.18 0.25
CA ILE A 529 -87.41 17.66 1.57
C ILE A 529 -87.37 18.77 2.63
N GLU A 530 -86.40 19.69 2.59
CA GLU A 530 -86.36 20.84 3.51
C GLU A 530 -87.52 21.83 3.27
N LEU A 531 -87.95 21.98 2.01
CA LEU A 531 -89.13 22.77 1.63
C LEU A 531 -90.43 22.11 2.13
N GLN A 532 -90.57 20.79 1.94
CA GLN A 532 -91.69 20.00 2.46
C GLN A 532 -91.76 20.07 4.01
N LYS A 533 -90.62 20.01 4.69
CA LYS A 533 -90.52 20.17 6.16
C LYS A 533 -91.02 21.54 6.63
N LYS A 534 -90.65 22.63 5.95
CA LYS A 534 -91.13 23.99 6.27
C LYS A 534 -92.65 24.09 6.10
N HIS A 535 -93.22 23.51 5.04
CA HIS A 535 -94.66 23.50 4.84
C HIS A 535 -95.41 22.70 5.94
N LEU A 536 -94.88 21.56 6.37
CA LEU A 536 -95.44 20.79 7.49
C LEU A 536 -95.36 21.55 8.82
N GLU A 537 -94.29 22.30 9.07
CA GLU A 537 -94.18 23.19 10.24
C GLU A 537 -95.17 24.37 10.23
N GLU A 538 -95.64 24.79 9.06
CA GLU A 538 -96.71 25.79 8.90
C GLU A 538 -98.10 25.18 9.13
N GLN A 539 -98.38 24.01 8.54
CA GLN A 539 -99.61 23.26 8.80
C GLN A 539 -99.77 22.94 10.30
N LEU A 540 -98.69 22.57 10.99
CA LEU A 540 -98.72 22.29 12.43
C LEU A 540 -99.16 23.51 13.25
N LYS A 541 -98.67 24.71 12.92
CA LYS A 541 -99.06 25.97 13.58
C LYS A 541 -100.53 26.31 13.33
N GLU A 542 -101.04 26.03 12.13
CA GLU A 542 -102.46 26.22 11.83
C GLU A 542 -103.35 25.24 12.62
N VAL A 543 -102.93 23.97 12.75
CA VAL A 543 -103.60 22.97 13.59
C VAL A 543 -103.56 23.37 15.08
N GLU A 544 -102.46 23.91 15.60
CA GLU A 544 -102.42 24.47 16.97
C GLU A 544 -103.41 25.63 17.17
N LEU A 545 -103.55 26.52 16.20
CA LEU A 545 -104.54 27.61 16.22
C LEU A 545 -105.98 27.07 16.06
N GLY A 546 -106.19 25.96 15.36
CA GLY A 546 -107.43 25.19 15.36
C GLY A 546 -107.76 24.66 16.76
N ASN A 547 -106.83 23.92 17.37
CA ASN A 547 -107.00 23.31 18.69
C ASN A 547 -107.26 24.33 19.80
N LYS A 548 -106.63 25.51 19.75
CA LYS A 548 -106.91 26.62 20.69
C LYS A 548 -108.38 27.08 20.59
N ARG A 549 -108.91 27.25 19.38
CA ARG A 549 -110.33 27.63 19.14
C ARG A 549 -111.30 26.53 19.60
N VAL A 550 -110.97 25.25 19.37
CA VAL A 550 -111.77 24.11 19.86
C VAL A 550 -111.78 24.06 21.39
N LEU A 551 -110.65 24.35 22.05
CA LEU A 551 -110.56 24.40 23.52
C LEU A 551 -111.42 25.53 24.12
N GLU A 552 -111.52 26.67 23.45
CA GLU A 552 -112.43 27.77 23.85
C GLU A 552 -113.90 27.39 23.66
N GLN A 553 -114.24 26.72 22.54
CA GLN A 553 -115.58 26.18 22.32
C GLN A 553 -115.95 25.13 23.38
N ALA A 554 -115.03 24.24 23.75
CA ALA A 554 -115.23 23.23 24.80
C ALA A 554 -115.52 23.88 26.16
N LYS A 555 -114.75 24.91 26.58
CA LYS A 555 -115.04 25.70 27.79
C LYS A 555 -116.41 26.38 27.73
N GLY A 556 -116.81 26.87 26.55
CA GLY A 556 -118.14 27.44 26.33
C GLY A 556 -119.29 26.42 26.42
N LEU A 557 -119.03 25.14 26.11
CA LEU A 557 -119.98 24.04 26.30
C LEU A 557 -120.04 23.61 27.76
N GLU A 558 -118.90 23.47 28.45
CA GLU A 558 -118.81 23.14 29.87
C GLU A 558 -119.57 24.14 30.75
N LEU A 559 -119.59 25.42 30.37
CA LEU A 559 -120.35 26.48 31.04
C LEU A 559 -121.88 26.32 30.81
N LYS A 560 -122.31 25.89 29.62
CA LYS A 560 -123.71 25.55 29.33
C LYS A 560 -124.15 24.26 30.04
N GLU A 561 -123.26 23.28 30.17
CA GLU A 561 -123.51 22.06 30.93
C GLU A 561 -123.76 22.38 32.41
N LYS A 562 -122.97 23.28 33.01
CA LYS A 562 -123.19 23.76 34.38
C LYS A 562 -124.53 24.49 34.53
N GLN A 563 -124.92 25.31 33.56
CA GLN A 563 -126.26 25.94 33.53
C GLN A 563 -127.41 24.93 33.39
N LEU A 564 -127.21 23.84 32.64
CA LEU A 564 -128.18 22.74 32.56
C LEU A 564 -128.25 21.95 33.87
N LEU A 565 -127.10 21.70 34.52
CA LEU A 565 -127.03 21.01 35.81
C LEU A 565 -127.76 21.79 36.92
N GLU A 566 -127.72 23.12 36.87
CA GLU A 566 -128.46 23.99 37.78
C GLU A 566 -129.98 23.88 37.54
N ARG A 567 -130.42 23.95 36.27
CA ARG A 567 -131.83 23.67 35.89
C ARG A 567 -132.30 22.26 36.27
N PHE A 568 -131.42 21.26 36.21
CA PHE A 568 -131.75 19.91 36.67
C PHE A 568 -131.99 19.87 38.19
N LYS A 569 -131.25 20.63 39.01
CA LYS A 569 -131.53 20.75 40.46
C LYS A 569 -132.85 21.45 40.74
N ASP A 570 -133.19 22.49 39.97
CA ASP A 570 -134.49 23.16 40.08
C ASP A 570 -135.65 22.19 39.78
N LEU A 571 -135.54 21.42 38.70
CA LEU A 571 -136.49 20.36 38.34
C LEU A 571 -136.52 19.23 39.39
N GLU A 572 -135.38 18.84 39.96
CA GLU A 572 -135.29 17.84 41.02
C GLU A 572 -135.98 18.33 42.31
N MET A 573 -135.92 19.64 42.60
CA MET A 573 -136.69 20.29 43.67
C MET A 573 -138.20 20.33 43.39
N GLU A 574 -138.63 20.48 42.13
CA GLU A 574 -140.05 20.36 41.75
C GLU A 574 -140.54 18.91 41.83
N ILE A 575 -139.75 17.95 41.34
CA ILE A 575 -140.02 16.51 41.50
C ILE A 575 -140.10 16.16 42.99
N LYS A 576 -139.24 16.71 43.85
CA LYS A 576 -139.30 16.49 45.29
C LYS A 576 -140.60 17.01 45.91
N LYS A 577 -141.03 18.23 45.55
CA LYS A 577 -142.35 18.77 45.95
C LYS A 577 -143.51 17.88 45.46
N PHE A 578 -143.42 17.34 44.26
CA PHE A 578 -144.42 16.42 43.71
C PHE A 578 -144.44 15.07 44.46
N MET A 579 -143.27 14.50 44.76
CA MET A 579 -143.11 13.26 45.52
C MET A 579 -143.57 13.39 46.98
N ASP A 580 -143.35 14.55 47.61
CA ASP A 580 -143.89 14.83 48.96
C ASP A 580 -145.43 14.87 48.93
N LYS A 581 -146.02 15.43 47.86
CA LYS A 581 -147.48 15.43 47.60
C LYS A 581 -148.03 14.03 47.28
N SER A 582 -147.25 13.20 46.58
CA SER A 582 -147.59 11.80 46.29
C SER A 582 -147.56 10.95 47.56
N ARG A 583 -146.58 11.15 48.45
CA ARG A 583 -146.53 10.49 49.76
C ARG A 583 -147.69 10.88 50.69
N GLU A 584 -148.29 12.07 50.51
CA GLU A 584 -149.52 12.48 51.19
C GLU A 584 -150.79 11.78 50.66
N LEU A 585 -150.74 11.17 49.46
CA LEU A 585 -151.78 10.31 48.91
C LEU A 585 -151.55 8.85 49.30
N GLU A 586 -150.31 8.34 49.20
CA GLU A 586 -149.93 7.01 49.69
C GLU A 586 -150.26 6.80 51.18
N LEU A 587 -150.21 7.85 52.01
CA LEU A 587 -150.59 7.79 53.43
C LEU A 587 -152.10 7.68 53.67
N LYS A 588 -152.93 7.96 52.65
CA LYS A 588 -154.38 7.71 52.67
C LYS A 588 -154.68 6.32 52.13
N GLU A 589 -153.92 5.87 51.14
CA GLU A 589 -154.01 4.53 50.52
C GLU A 589 -153.56 3.41 51.47
N ARG A 590 -152.43 3.60 52.19
CA ARG A 590 -151.90 2.64 53.18
C ARG A 590 -152.85 2.30 54.35
N LYS A 591 -153.94 3.05 54.55
CA LYS A 591 -154.99 2.68 55.53
C LYS A 591 -155.93 1.56 55.06
N HIS A 592 -155.92 1.21 53.77
CA HIS A 592 -156.77 0.15 53.21
C HIS A 592 -156.04 -1.17 52.96
N GLU A 593 -154.73 -1.16 52.78
CA GLU A 593 -153.97 -2.35 52.33
C GLU A 593 -153.40 -3.20 53.50
N GLU A 594 -153.27 -2.63 54.70
CA GLU A 594 -152.65 -3.28 55.87
C GLU A 594 -153.47 -4.44 56.49
N GLN A 595 -154.55 -4.87 55.83
CA GLN A 595 -155.38 -6.02 56.25
C GLN A 595 -154.88 -7.41 55.72
N CYS A 596 -153.88 -7.49 54.82
CA CYS A 596 -153.56 -8.73 54.05
C CYS A 596 -152.08 -9.27 53.90
N LYS A 597 -151.16 -9.06 54.87
CA LYS A 597 -150.06 -9.99 55.36
C LYS A 597 -149.00 -10.77 54.45
N GLN A 598 -147.66 -10.46 54.59
CA GLN A 598 -146.39 -11.32 54.85
C GLN A 598 -145.29 -11.83 53.75
N LEU A 599 -143.94 -11.38 53.70
CA LEU A 599 -142.60 -11.97 53.11
C LEU A 599 -141.30 -10.96 53.00
N ASP A 600 -139.95 -11.06 52.56
CA ASP A 600 -138.77 -11.99 52.12
C ASP A 600 -137.19 -11.45 52.17
N GLU A 601 -136.15 -11.84 51.31
CA GLU A 601 -134.61 -11.95 51.55
C GLU A 601 -133.41 -11.42 50.56
N LYS A 602 -132.03 -11.49 50.84
CA LYS A 602 -130.79 -10.80 50.13
C LYS A 602 -129.27 -11.39 50.23
N ARG A 603 -128.18 -11.05 49.40
CA ARG A 603 -126.68 -11.57 49.41
C ARG A 603 -125.47 -10.82 48.59
N LYS A 604 -124.07 -11.02 48.75
CA LYS A 604 -122.81 -10.33 48.07
C LYS A 604 -121.27 -10.92 48.15
N ARG A 605 -120.19 -10.43 47.37
CA ARG A 605 -118.59 -10.38 47.46
C ARG A 605 -117.60 -11.07 46.36
N PHE A 606 -116.20 -11.11 46.19
CA PHE A 606 -114.84 -10.31 46.14
C PHE A 606 -113.57 -11.21 45.59
N VAL A 607 -112.17 -11.04 45.38
CA VAL A 607 -110.87 -10.23 45.70
C VAL A 607 -109.52 -10.46 44.76
N ASP A 608 -108.21 -10.06 45.09
CA ASP A 608 -106.90 -9.75 44.27
C ASP A 608 -105.43 -10.14 44.90
N THR A 609 -104.06 -9.94 44.57
CA THR A 609 -102.89 -9.72 43.53
C THR A 609 -101.38 -9.72 44.19
N GLY A 610 -100.03 -9.62 43.78
CA GLY A 610 -98.96 -9.57 42.63
C GLY A 610 -97.38 -9.23 42.98
N ASN A 611 -96.24 -9.42 42.14
CA ASN A 611 -94.79 -8.78 42.08
C ASN A 611 -93.34 -9.57 41.89
N THR A 612 -92.11 -8.95 41.57
CA THR A 612 -90.68 -9.55 41.18
C THR A 612 -89.26 -8.70 41.28
N HIS A 613 -87.94 -9.22 41.18
CA HIS A 613 -86.53 -8.52 40.92
C HIS A 613 -85.08 -9.31 40.91
N VAL A 614 -83.84 -8.81 40.46
CA VAL A 614 -82.40 -9.48 40.36
C VAL A 614 -80.98 -8.65 40.17
N LYS A 615 -79.67 -9.20 40.36
CA LYS A 615 -78.24 -8.98 39.66
C LYS A 615 -76.82 -8.49 40.35
N ILE A 616 -75.51 -8.94 40.02
CA ILE A 616 -74.07 -8.45 40.49
C ILE A 616 -72.65 -9.01 39.82
N GLU A 617 -71.36 -8.47 40.06
CA GLU A 617 -69.91 -8.81 39.50
C GLU A 617 -68.52 -8.40 40.29
N THR A 618 -67.16 -8.66 39.89
CA THR A 618 -65.75 -7.99 40.24
C THR A 618 -64.24 -8.49 39.72
N PRO A 619 -62.96 -8.55 40.37
CA PRO A 619 -61.56 -8.01 39.90
C PRO A 619 -60.03 -8.63 40.20
N ASP A 620 -58.85 -7.95 39.83
CA ASP A 620 -57.32 -7.84 40.27
C ASP A 620 -56.08 -8.92 40.18
N ASP A 621 -54.67 -8.82 40.35
CA ASP A 621 -53.39 -7.91 40.17
C ASP A 621 -51.87 -8.54 40.44
N PHE A 622 -50.66 -7.88 40.16
CA PHE A 622 -49.20 -7.87 40.82
C PHE A 622 -47.74 -8.29 40.19
N VAL A 623 -46.48 -7.75 40.59
CA VAL A 623 -45.00 -8.07 40.14
C VAL A 623 -43.68 -7.36 40.82
N VAL A 624 -42.32 -7.80 40.78
CA VAL A 624 -40.91 -7.03 40.82
C VAL A 624 -39.41 -7.64 41.26
N LYS A 625 -38.21 -7.22 40.63
CA LYS A 625 -36.65 -7.01 40.90
C LYS A 625 -35.46 -7.88 41.59
N ASN A 626 -34.13 -7.73 41.17
CA ASN A 626 -32.81 -7.34 41.92
C ASN A 626 -31.36 -7.81 41.41
N ALA A 627 -30.20 -7.34 42.02
CA ALA A 627 -28.77 -7.44 41.51
C ALA A 627 -27.54 -7.38 42.54
N THR A 628 -26.28 -7.33 42.05
CA THR A 628 -24.93 -7.26 42.76
C THR A 628 -23.92 -6.31 42.01
N ASP A 629 -22.55 -6.22 42.09
CA ASP A 629 -21.36 -6.69 42.89
C ASP A 629 -20.21 -5.61 42.78
N ASP A 630 -19.09 -5.61 43.55
CA ASP A 630 -18.27 -4.39 43.82
C ASP A 630 -16.77 -4.21 43.40
N ASN A 631 -15.86 -5.20 43.38
CA ASN A 631 -14.40 -4.86 43.19
C ASN A 631 -13.90 -4.81 41.73
N LEU A 632 -14.59 -5.47 40.78
CA LEU A 632 -14.43 -5.21 39.34
C LEU A 632 -15.23 -3.98 38.88
N ARG A 633 -16.13 -3.48 39.74
CA ARG A 633 -17.14 -2.47 39.40
C ARG A 633 -16.52 -1.14 38.96
N HIS A 634 -15.36 -0.76 39.48
CA HIS A 634 -14.67 0.47 39.06
C HIS A 634 -14.23 0.49 37.59
N LEU A 635 -14.00 -0.67 36.96
CA LEU A 635 -13.80 -0.76 35.50
C LEU A 635 -15.12 -0.86 34.73
N LEU A 636 -16.16 -1.42 35.34
CA LEU A 636 -17.49 -1.61 34.74
C LEU A 636 -18.37 -0.35 34.76
N THR A 637 -18.11 0.60 35.65
CA THR A 637 -18.82 1.89 35.71
C THR A 637 -18.12 3.01 34.96
N MET A 638 -16.96 2.75 34.34
CA MET A 638 -16.24 3.74 33.54
C MET A 638 -16.77 3.77 32.11
N ASP A 639 -16.88 4.98 31.53
CA ASP A 639 -17.00 5.12 30.08
C ASP A 639 -15.67 4.75 29.39
N GLY A 640 -15.72 4.58 28.07
CA GLY A 640 -14.53 4.19 27.29
C GLY A 640 -13.36 5.18 27.42
N LYS A 641 -13.64 6.47 27.63
CA LYS A 641 -12.60 7.50 27.80
C LYS A 641 -11.92 7.36 29.16
N ALA A 642 -12.67 7.16 30.23
CA ALA A 642 -12.16 6.91 31.56
C ALA A 642 -11.33 5.61 31.61
N LEU A 643 -11.80 4.54 30.95
CA LEU A 643 -11.06 3.28 30.78
C LEU A 643 -9.72 3.48 30.04
N GLN A 644 -9.73 4.23 28.94
CA GLN A 644 -8.51 4.57 28.19
C GLN A 644 -7.54 5.41 29.05
N ILE A 645 -8.04 6.44 29.75
CA ILE A 645 -7.25 7.32 30.63
C ILE A 645 -6.68 6.56 31.83
N PHE A 646 -7.37 5.55 32.34
CA PHE A 646 -6.85 4.63 33.36
C PHE A 646 -5.66 3.82 32.81
N LEU A 647 -5.82 3.17 31.65
CA LEU A 647 -4.75 2.37 31.02
C LEU A 647 -3.53 3.22 30.63
N ASN A 648 -3.73 4.47 30.23
CA ASN A 648 -2.65 5.41 29.92
C ASN A 648 -1.70 5.71 31.10
N LYS A 649 -2.08 5.37 32.35
CA LYS A 649 -1.22 5.51 33.54
C LYS A 649 -0.26 4.33 33.72
N SER A 650 -0.48 3.20 33.03
CA SER A 650 0.32 1.98 33.14
C SER A 650 1.62 2.09 32.33
N ARG A 651 2.77 1.90 33.00
CA ARG A 651 4.10 2.01 32.37
C ARG A 651 4.47 0.84 31.44
N LYS A 652 3.83 -0.32 31.64
CA LYS A 652 3.94 -1.54 30.80
C LYS A 652 2.58 -2.23 30.76
N TYR A 653 2.34 -3.02 29.72
CA TYR A 653 1.13 -3.82 29.54
C TYR A 653 1.46 -5.30 29.69
N ASP A 654 2.00 -5.65 30.86
CA ASP A 654 2.40 -7.01 31.21
C ASP A 654 1.17 -7.91 31.39
N GLU A 655 1.35 -9.23 31.33
CA GLU A 655 0.28 -10.22 31.20
C GLU A 655 -0.81 -10.15 32.28
N LYS A 656 -0.46 -9.66 33.48
CA LYS A 656 -1.43 -9.38 34.55
C LYS A 656 -2.48 -8.35 34.12
N ILE A 657 -2.07 -7.23 33.52
CA ILE A 657 -2.97 -6.17 33.07
C ILE A 657 -3.82 -6.65 31.89
N LYS A 658 -3.28 -7.50 31.01
CA LYS A 658 -4.07 -8.13 29.94
C LYS A 658 -5.25 -8.93 30.52
N ASN A 659 -4.96 -9.82 31.47
CA ASN A 659 -5.98 -10.65 32.11
C ASN A 659 -6.99 -9.83 32.95
N GLU A 660 -6.55 -8.78 33.64
CA GLU A 660 -7.44 -7.85 34.36
C GLU A 660 -8.39 -7.12 33.40
N VAL A 661 -7.88 -6.60 32.27
CA VAL A 661 -8.70 -5.94 31.22
C VAL A 661 -9.63 -6.95 30.55
N LEU A 662 -9.17 -8.16 30.24
CA LEU A 662 -9.97 -9.23 29.64
C LEU A 662 -11.14 -9.61 30.55
N THR A 663 -10.89 -9.76 31.85
CA THR A 663 -11.91 -10.11 32.86
C THR A 663 -12.93 -8.98 33.01
N ALA A 664 -12.49 -7.73 33.09
CA ALA A 664 -13.37 -6.58 33.19
C ALA A 664 -14.22 -6.37 31.92
N LEU A 665 -13.63 -6.51 30.73
CA LEU A 665 -14.38 -6.45 29.48
C LEU A 665 -15.39 -7.59 29.36
N GLY A 666 -15.03 -8.81 29.78
CA GLY A 666 -15.93 -9.97 29.79
C GLY A 666 -17.14 -9.84 30.73
N GLN A 667 -17.10 -8.89 31.69
CA GLN A 667 -18.20 -8.57 32.60
C GLN A 667 -19.02 -7.34 32.16
N SER A 668 -18.63 -6.65 31.10
CA SER A 668 -19.38 -5.51 30.56
C SER A 668 -20.68 -5.95 29.86
N SER A 669 -21.76 -5.20 30.05
CA SER A 669 -23.04 -5.41 29.34
C SER A 669 -22.98 -5.11 27.84
N ASP A 670 -21.93 -4.41 27.40
CA ASP A 670 -21.61 -4.21 25.98
C ASP A 670 -20.10 -3.99 25.81
N PRO A 671 -19.29 -5.08 25.76
CA PRO A 671 -17.84 -4.96 25.69
C PRO A 671 -17.39 -4.30 24.37
N ALA A 672 -18.13 -4.57 23.28
CA ALA A 672 -17.91 -3.97 21.98
C ALA A 672 -18.14 -2.46 22.01
N LYS A 673 -19.28 -1.99 22.55
CA LYS A 673 -19.52 -0.55 22.66
C LYS A 673 -18.50 0.12 23.59
N LEU A 674 -18.21 -0.46 24.76
CA LEU A 674 -17.26 0.11 25.72
C LEU A 674 -15.86 0.30 25.12
N VAL A 675 -15.38 -0.67 24.33
CA VAL A 675 -14.10 -0.57 23.62
C VAL A 675 -14.18 0.43 22.46
N LEU A 676 -15.30 0.51 21.74
CA LEU A 676 -15.49 1.50 20.68
C LEU A 676 -15.48 2.94 21.22
N ASP A 677 -16.21 3.20 22.31
CA ASP A 677 -16.23 4.49 23.00
C ASP A 677 -14.82 4.87 23.52
N ALA A 678 -13.97 3.87 23.80
CA ALA A 678 -12.57 4.05 24.18
C ALA A 678 -11.61 4.35 23.00
N MET A 679 -12.05 4.19 21.75
CA MET A 679 -11.21 4.44 20.57
C MET A 679 -11.14 5.93 20.19
N GLU A 680 -12.03 6.79 20.68
CA GLU A 680 -12.10 8.21 20.29
C GLU A 680 -10.76 8.96 20.51
N GLY A 681 -10.03 8.66 21.61
CA GLY A 681 -8.74 9.30 21.90
C GLY A 681 -7.55 8.85 21.03
N PHE A 682 -7.73 7.88 20.12
CA PHE A 682 -6.65 7.36 19.26
C PHE A 682 -6.11 8.44 18.30
N TYR A 683 -7.01 9.28 17.77
CA TYR A 683 -6.70 10.51 17.04
C TYR A 683 -7.41 11.67 17.75
N PRO A 684 -6.73 12.40 18.65
CA PRO A 684 -7.38 13.47 19.41
C PRO A 684 -7.78 14.63 18.48
N PRO A 685 -8.77 15.44 18.88
CA PRO A 685 -9.04 16.73 18.24
C PRO A 685 -7.79 17.64 18.26
N PRO A 686 -7.64 18.57 17.30
CA PRO A 686 -6.55 19.55 17.32
C PRO A 686 -6.64 20.46 18.55
N ILE A 687 -5.78 20.22 19.54
CA ILE A 687 -5.76 20.96 20.80
C ILE A 687 -5.20 22.37 20.56
N SER A 688 -5.92 23.40 21.01
CA SER A 688 -5.42 24.78 21.07
C SER A 688 -4.23 24.86 22.02
N LYS A 689 -3.11 25.46 21.58
CA LYS A 689 -1.85 25.55 22.33
C LYS A 689 -2.06 25.98 23.80
N GLY A 690 -1.83 25.06 24.74
CA GLY A 690 -1.94 25.31 26.18
C GLY A 690 -1.61 24.09 27.03
N ASP A 691 -2.37 23.00 26.86
CA ASP A 691 -2.40 21.91 27.83
C ASP A 691 -1.40 20.76 27.62
N VAL A 692 -1.24 20.00 28.71
CA VAL A 692 -0.31 18.88 28.99
C VAL A 692 0.08 18.05 27.77
N ALA A 693 1.39 17.86 27.58
CA ALA A 693 2.00 17.18 26.43
C ALA A 693 1.37 15.80 26.12
N TYR A 694 0.50 15.77 25.10
CA TYR A 694 -0.21 14.58 24.64
C TYR A 694 0.77 13.50 24.14
N ASN A 695 0.95 12.44 24.93
CA ASN A 695 1.79 11.30 24.55
C ASN A 695 1.00 10.31 23.67
N GLY A 696 0.85 10.65 22.39
CA GLY A 696 0.10 9.87 21.40
C GLY A 696 0.63 8.46 21.11
N ILE A 697 1.79 8.07 21.65
CA ILE A 697 2.29 6.69 21.60
C ILE A 697 1.64 5.84 22.71
N VAL A 698 1.50 6.40 23.93
CA VAL A 698 0.88 5.69 25.06
C VAL A 698 -0.60 5.39 24.77
N VAL A 699 -1.32 6.38 24.24
CA VAL A 699 -2.75 6.25 23.89
C VAL A 699 -2.98 5.23 22.76
N LYS A 700 -2.10 5.20 21.76
CA LYS A 700 -2.17 4.16 20.71
C LYS A 700 -1.90 2.77 21.27
N LYS A 701 -1.04 2.62 22.29
CA LYS A 701 -0.81 1.33 22.96
C LYS A 701 -2.00 0.89 23.83
N SER A 702 -2.64 1.78 24.60
CA SER A 702 -3.83 1.43 25.39
C SER A 702 -5.00 0.99 24.50
N CYS A 703 -5.24 1.70 23.40
CA CYS A 703 -6.29 1.32 22.45
C CYS A 703 -5.97 0.00 21.73
N ASN A 704 -4.72 -0.22 21.30
CA ASN A 704 -4.31 -1.49 20.72
C ASN A 704 -4.50 -2.67 21.71
N LEU A 705 -4.25 -2.46 23.01
CA LEU A 705 -4.52 -3.46 24.05
C LEU A 705 -6.03 -3.75 24.19
N LEU A 706 -6.88 -2.71 24.25
CA LEU A 706 -8.32 -2.88 24.36
C LEU A 706 -8.91 -3.67 23.17
N LEU A 707 -8.46 -3.37 21.95
CA LEU A 707 -8.84 -4.14 20.76
C LEU A 707 -8.26 -5.58 20.79
N GLU A 708 -7.08 -5.80 21.36
CA GLU A 708 -6.51 -7.14 21.55
C GLU A 708 -7.39 -8.03 22.44
N GLN A 709 -7.85 -7.48 23.57
CA GLN A 709 -8.70 -8.20 24.51
C GLN A 709 -10.13 -8.35 23.97
N LEU A 710 -10.66 -7.37 23.24
CA LEU A 710 -11.95 -7.50 22.56
C LEU A 710 -11.93 -8.62 21.51
N MET A 711 -10.86 -8.70 20.70
CA MET A 711 -10.68 -9.76 19.71
C MET A 711 -10.57 -11.16 20.36
N ALA A 712 -9.95 -11.25 21.54
CA ALA A 712 -9.88 -12.48 22.31
C ALA A 712 -11.23 -12.90 22.94
N LEU A 713 -12.08 -11.95 23.31
CA LEU A 713 -13.45 -12.22 23.81
C LEU A 713 -14.44 -12.56 22.70
N SER A 714 -14.26 -11.98 21.49
CA SER A 714 -15.13 -12.14 20.32
C SER A 714 -16.66 -12.01 20.62
N PRO A 715 -17.11 -10.95 21.32
CA PRO A 715 -18.51 -10.80 21.69
C PRO A 715 -19.43 -10.49 20.48
N PRO A 716 -20.73 -10.82 20.54
CA PRO A 716 -21.68 -10.54 19.45
C PRO A 716 -21.90 -9.03 19.27
N ILE A 717 -21.39 -8.48 18.17
CA ILE A 717 -21.45 -7.04 17.86
C ILE A 717 -22.89 -6.63 17.48
N LYS A 718 -23.49 -5.72 18.24
CA LYS A 718 -24.83 -5.18 17.96
C LYS A 718 -24.80 -4.30 16.69
N PRO A 719 -25.85 -4.30 15.83
CA PRO A 719 -25.83 -3.60 14.54
C PRO A 719 -25.44 -2.11 14.61
N HIS A 720 -25.95 -1.37 15.60
CA HIS A 720 -25.63 0.06 15.78
C HIS A 720 -24.18 0.30 16.23
N VAL A 721 -23.58 -0.62 16.99
CA VAL A 721 -22.16 -0.56 17.38
C VAL A 721 -21.28 -0.83 16.16
N ARG A 722 -21.65 -1.80 15.32
CA ARG A 722 -20.96 -2.05 14.05
C ARG A 722 -21.03 -0.86 13.08
N GLU A 723 -22.16 -0.15 13.06
CA GLU A 723 -22.33 1.05 12.25
C GLU A 723 -21.43 2.20 12.73
N ALA A 724 -21.43 2.49 14.04
CA ALA A 724 -20.51 3.47 14.62
C ALA A 724 -19.02 3.09 14.43
N ALA A 725 -18.70 1.79 14.48
CA ALA A 725 -17.36 1.29 14.19
C ALA A 725 -16.97 1.42 12.71
N ARG A 726 -17.94 1.38 11.77
CA ARG A 726 -17.71 1.65 10.34
C ARG A 726 -17.31 3.11 10.11
N GLU A 727 -18.07 4.04 10.68
CA GLU A 727 -17.76 5.48 10.58
C GLU A 727 -16.38 5.79 11.17
N LEU A 728 -16.06 5.22 12.34
CA LEU A 728 -14.74 5.34 12.94
C LEU A 728 -13.63 4.72 12.06
N ALA A 729 -13.89 3.58 11.42
CA ALA A 729 -12.92 2.94 10.52
C ALA A 729 -12.67 3.78 9.27
N PHE A 730 -13.68 4.46 8.71
CA PHE A 730 -13.50 5.43 7.62
C PHE A 730 -12.69 6.65 8.07
N ASP A 731 -13.01 7.25 9.22
CA ASP A 731 -12.23 8.34 9.81
C ASP A 731 -10.76 7.94 9.99
N TRP A 732 -10.51 6.77 10.58
CA TRP A 732 -9.17 6.20 10.75
C TRP A 732 -8.47 5.94 9.41
N ARG A 733 -9.19 5.48 8.37
CA ARG A 733 -8.64 5.28 7.02
C ARG A 733 -8.09 6.57 6.42
N THR A 734 -8.70 7.71 6.70
CA THR A 734 -8.21 9.02 6.21
C THR A 734 -7.04 9.59 7.03
N LYS A 735 -6.96 9.26 8.33
CA LYS A 735 -5.96 9.80 9.26
C LYS A 735 -4.68 8.96 9.39
N MET A 736 -4.79 7.64 9.19
CA MET A 736 -3.70 6.67 9.33
C MET A 736 -2.60 6.91 8.31
N LYS A 737 -1.33 6.89 8.75
CA LYS A 737 -0.19 6.81 7.84
C LYS A 737 0.34 5.38 7.74
N LYS A 738 0.56 4.91 6.51
CA LYS A 738 0.94 3.51 6.18
C LYS A 738 2.34 3.10 6.70
N ASP A 739 3.17 4.06 7.09
CA ASP A 739 4.48 3.89 7.74
C ASP A 739 4.38 3.76 9.28
N ARG A 740 3.25 4.12 9.89
CA ARG A 740 3.07 4.15 11.33
C ARG A 740 2.46 2.86 11.87
N TYR A 741 3.33 1.91 12.17
CA TYR A 741 3.01 0.60 12.76
C TYR A 741 1.84 0.56 13.76
N LEU A 742 1.83 1.42 14.80
CA LEU A 742 0.77 1.42 15.82
C LEU A 742 -0.58 1.94 15.32
N GLU A 743 -0.60 2.78 14.27
CA GLU A 743 -1.83 3.23 13.59
C GLU A 743 -2.39 2.11 12.71
N VAL A 744 -1.52 1.47 11.93
CA VAL A 744 -1.88 0.34 11.06
C VAL A 744 -2.37 -0.87 11.85
N LEU A 745 -1.69 -1.22 12.95
CA LEU A 745 -2.09 -2.33 13.83
C LEU A 745 -3.45 -2.07 14.49
N GLY A 746 -3.66 -0.83 14.95
CA GLY A 746 -4.95 -0.42 15.53
C GLY A 746 -6.08 -0.55 14.50
N PHE A 747 -5.86 -0.08 13.28
CA PHE A 747 -6.82 -0.17 12.19
C PHE A 747 -7.18 -1.63 11.85
N PHE A 748 -6.21 -2.54 11.71
CA PHE A 748 -6.52 -3.95 11.43
C PHE A 748 -7.21 -4.67 12.60
N ARG A 749 -6.82 -4.37 13.84
CA ARG A 749 -7.52 -4.88 15.03
C ARG A 749 -8.97 -4.35 15.09
N LEU A 750 -9.23 -3.09 14.72
CA LEU A 750 -10.57 -2.53 14.59
C LEU A 750 -11.38 -3.27 13.51
N LEU A 751 -10.84 -3.45 12.30
CA LEU A 751 -11.54 -4.17 11.24
C LEU A 751 -11.89 -5.62 11.62
N ALA A 752 -10.97 -6.30 12.32
CA ALA A 752 -11.17 -7.67 12.79
C ALA A 752 -12.23 -7.76 13.91
N CYS A 753 -12.18 -6.89 14.93
CA CYS A 753 -13.12 -6.92 16.06
C CYS A 753 -14.58 -6.69 15.65
N TYR A 754 -14.84 -5.80 14.69
CA TYR A 754 -16.19 -5.38 14.31
C TYR A 754 -16.68 -5.99 12.98
N GLY A 755 -15.88 -6.86 12.35
CA GLY A 755 -16.23 -7.55 11.09
C GLY A 755 -16.42 -6.59 9.91
N LEU A 756 -15.50 -5.63 9.74
CA LEU A 756 -15.64 -4.51 8.79
C LEU A 756 -14.84 -4.67 7.49
N ALA A 757 -14.15 -5.80 7.28
CA ALA A 757 -13.27 -6.02 6.13
C ALA A 757 -13.94 -5.74 4.77
N SER A 758 -15.17 -6.22 4.58
CA SER A 758 -15.92 -6.12 3.32
C SER A 758 -16.39 -4.70 2.95
N VAL A 759 -16.04 -3.69 3.76
CA VAL A 759 -16.32 -2.28 3.49
C VAL A 759 -15.14 -1.61 2.75
N PHE A 760 -13.96 -2.24 2.74
CA PHE A 760 -12.73 -1.70 2.16
C PHE A 760 -12.22 -2.57 1.01
N ASP A 761 -11.40 -2.00 0.12
CA ASP A 761 -10.79 -2.76 -0.96
C ASP A 761 -9.77 -3.79 -0.44
N ALA A 762 -9.90 -5.04 -0.88
CA ALA A 762 -9.07 -6.15 -0.43
C ALA A 762 -7.59 -6.00 -0.82
N CYS A 763 -7.29 -5.41 -1.97
CA CYS A 763 -5.92 -5.17 -2.44
C CYS A 763 -5.26 -4.02 -1.68
N GLU A 764 -6.00 -2.98 -1.32
CA GLU A 764 -5.52 -1.92 -0.43
C GLU A 764 -5.26 -2.44 0.99
N LEU A 765 -6.20 -3.20 1.57
CA LEU A 765 -6.00 -3.83 2.89
C LEU A 765 -4.78 -4.76 2.87
N PHE A 766 -4.66 -5.61 1.86
CA PHE A 766 -3.51 -6.50 1.66
C PHE A 766 -2.16 -5.75 1.72
N ASN A 767 -2.04 -4.64 0.99
CA ASN A 767 -0.80 -3.88 0.91
C ASN A 767 -0.40 -3.24 2.26
N ASP A 768 -1.40 -2.74 3.01
CA ASP A 768 -1.17 -2.09 4.30
C ASP A 768 -0.88 -3.10 5.42
N LEU A 769 -1.46 -4.31 5.33
CA LEU A 769 -1.23 -5.39 6.30
C LEU A 769 0.23 -5.84 6.36
N VAL A 770 0.99 -5.66 5.26
CA VAL A 770 2.43 -5.99 5.21
C VAL A 770 3.24 -5.18 6.24
N THR A 771 2.82 -3.96 6.58
CA THR A 771 3.48 -3.13 7.63
C THR A 771 3.40 -3.77 9.02
N VAL A 772 2.42 -4.65 9.27
CA VAL A 772 2.22 -5.33 10.57
C VAL A 772 2.46 -6.85 10.49
N ALA A 773 3.13 -7.34 9.44
CA ALA A 773 3.41 -8.77 9.25
C ALA A 773 4.21 -9.43 10.40
N GLN A 774 5.01 -8.66 11.14
CA GLN A 774 5.76 -9.13 12.30
C GLN A 774 4.88 -9.39 13.56
N GLU A 775 3.62 -8.96 13.58
CA GLU A 775 2.71 -9.26 14.69
C GLU A 775 2.22 -10.70 14.65
N ARG A 776 2.26 -11.37 15.81
CA ARG A 776 1.90 -12.79 15.94
C ARG A 776 0.44 -13.08 15.55
N GLN A 777 -0.44 -12.07 15.58
CA GLN A 777 -1.87 -12.16 15.25
C GLN A 777 -2.19 -11.83 13.79
N THR A 778 -1.22 -11.46 12.96
CA THR A 778 -1.49 -11.06 11.57
C THR A 778 -1.98 -12.21 10.66
N PRO A 779 -1.64 -13.51 10.90
CA PRO A 779 -2.34 -14.62 10.28
C PRO A 779 -3.84 -14.68 10.64
N GLU A 780 -4.20 -14.36 11.89
CA GLU A 780 -5.61 -14.29 12.33
C GLU A 780 -6.33 -13.10 11.68
N PHE A 781 -5.65 -11.97 11.43
CA PHE A 781 -6.23 -10.89 10.63
C PHE A 781 -6.57 -11.37 9.21
N LEU A 782 -5.67 -12.06 8.50
CA LEU A 782 -5.99 -12.62 7.17
C LEU A 782 -7.20 -13.57 7.22
N ARG A 783 -7.33 -14.39 8.27
CA ARG A 783 -8.51 -15.26 8.49
C ARG A 783 -9.80 -14.47 8.71
N VAL A 784 -9.82 -13.58 9.71
CA VAL A 784 -11.03 -12.84 10.13
C VAL A 784 -11.48 -11.84 9.08
N LEU A 785 -10.56 -11.27 8.30
CA LEU A 785 -10.85 -10.31 7.24
C LEU A 785 -11.25 -10.98 5.90
N GLY A 786 -11.24 -12.31 5.82
CA GLY A 786 -11.59 -13.05 4.60
C GLY A 786 -10.54 -12.97 3.48
N LEU A 787 -9.27 -12.70 3.82
CA LEU A 787 -8.15 -12.52 2.89
C LEU A 787 -7.28 -13.79 2.75
N VAL A 788 -7.83 -14.96 3.06
CA VAL A 788 -7.08 -16.24 3.11
C VAL A 788 -6.56 -16.66 1.74
N ASP A 789 -7.37 -16.46 0.67
CA ASP A 789 -6.98 -16.80 -0.70
C ASP A 789 -5.79 -15.98 -1.22
N GLU A 790 -5.47 -14.87 -0.54
CA GLU A 790 -4.34 -13.99 -0.85
C GLU A 790 -3.05 -14.34 -0.09
N ALA A 791 -3.07 -15.37 0.77
CA ALA A 791 -1.93 -15.76 1.62
C ALA A 791 -0.65 -16.05 0.81
N SER A 792 -0.74 -16.76 -0.32
CA SER A 792 0.44 -17.02 -1.19
C SER A 792 1.02 -15.74 -1.80
N ARG A 793 0.17 -14.78 -2.18
CA ARG A 793 0.63 -13.46 -2.66
C ARG A 793 1.28 -12.65 -1.54
N PHE A 794 0.74 -12.76 -0.32
CA PHE A 794 1.26 -12.08 0.88
C PHE A 794 2.65 -12.61 1.25
N ILE A 795 2.80 -13.94 1.29
CA ILE A 795 4.08 -14.63 1.52
C ILE A 795 5.11 -14.22 0.46
N GLN A 796 4.75 -14.21 -0.83
CA GLN A 796 5.66 -13.76 -1.89
C GLN A 796 6.08 -12.28 -1.72
N THR A 797 5.17 -11.42 -1.25
CA THR A 797 5.48 -10.00 -0.97
C THR A 797 6.45 -9.85 0.20
N LEU A 798 6.31 -10.66 1.26
CA LEU A 798 7.26 -10.70 2.37
C LEU A 798 8.64 -11.21 1.94
N ILE A 799 8.70 -12.27 1.12
CA ILE A 799 9.95 -12.81 0.55
C ILE A 799 10.65 -11.72 -0.29
N ASN A 800 9.90 -11.00 -1.13
CA ASN A 800 10.42 -9.90 -1.94
C ASN A 800 10.95 -8.73 -1.08
N LYS A 801 10.29 -8.43 0.05
CA LYS A 801 10.76 -7.45 1.05
C LYS A 801 11.87 -7.96 1.97
N LYS A 802 12.39 -9.18 1.76
CA LYS A 802 13.38 -9.87 2.63
C LYS A 802 12.91 -10.15 4.06
N GLN A 803 11.61 -10.09 4.32
CA GLN A 803 10.96 -10.43 5.58
C GLN A 803 10.82 -11.95 5.73
N TYR A 804 11.95 -12.66 5.66
CA TYR A 804 11.98 -14.12 5.52
C TYR A 804 11.41 -14.87 6.74
N ILE A 805 11.63 -14.37 7.97
CA ILE A 805 11.11 -14.99 9.19
C ILE A 805 9.58 -14.81 9.26
N ASP A 806 9.08 -13.61 8.98
CA ASP A 806 7.64 -13.34 8.89
C ASP A 806 7.01 -14.25 7.84
N ALA A 807 7.57 -14.30 6.62
CA ALA A 807 7.10 -15.18 5.55
C ALA A 807 7.00 -16.65 6.01
N ILE A 808 8.00 -17.17 6.73
CA ILE A 808 7.97 -18.54 7.28
C ILE A 808 6.84 -18.73 8.29
N ASN A 809 6.55 -17.74 9.13
CA ASN A 809 5.42 -17.79 10.06
C ASN A 809 4.08 -17.90 9.30
N PHE A 810 3.89 -17.12 8.22
CA PHE A 810 2.70 -17.25 7.36
C PHE A 810 2.64 -18.61 6.63
N ILE A 811 3.77 -19.10 6.11
CA ILE A 811 3.84 -20.41 5.43
C ILE A 811 3.38 -21.55 6.35
N TYR A 812 3.75 -21.54 7.63
CA TYR A 812 3.24 -22.51 8.59
C TYR A 812 1.78 -22.21 9.00
N ALA A 813 1.42 -20.95 9.24
CA ALA A 813 0.07 -20.57 9.68
C ALA A 813 -1.03 -20.81 8.62
N PHE A 814 -0.67 -21.02 7.36
CA PHE A 814 -1.57 -21.37 6.25
C PHE A 814 -1.24 -22.73 5.59
N GLU A 815 -0.36 -23.53 6.19
CA GLU A 815 0.07 -24.85 5.71
C GLU A 815 0.73 -24.91 4.30
N LEU A 816 1.09 -23.75 3.73
CA LEU A 816 1.65 -23.57 2.37
C LEU A 816 3.10 -24.06 2.20
N VAL A 817 3.58 -24.93 3.10
CA VAL A 817 4.95 -25.49 3.17
C VAL A 817 5.36 -26.23 1.88
N LYS A 818 4.39 -26.73 1.12
CA LYS A 818 4.60 -27.41 -0.18
C LYS A 818 4.91 -26.42 -1.32
N GLU A 819 4.26 -25.25 -1.30
CA GLU A 819 4.44 -24.18 -2.29
C GLU A 819 5.73 -23.40 -1.98
N PHE A 820 5.84 -22.89 -0.75
CA PHE A 820 6.99 -22.12 -0.28
C PHE A 820 7.82 -22.95 0.70
N ARG A 821 8.95 -23.49 0.25
CA ARG A 821 9.83 -24.30 1.12
C ARG A 821 10.54 -23.41 2.15
N PRO A 822 10.39 -23.62 3.48
CA PRO A 822 11.01 -22.76 4.49
C PRO A 822 12.56 -22.83 4.52
N VAL A 823 13.15 -23.97 4.19
CA VAL A 823 14.61 -24.20 4.32
C VAL A 823 15.45 -23.28 3.41
N PRO A 824 15.11 -23.08 2.10
CA PRO A 824 15.70 -22.00 1.30
C PRO A 824 15.58 -20.61 1.94
N LEU A 825 14.41 -20.24 2.46
CA LEU A 825 14.17 -18.91 3.06
C LEU A 825 15.04 -18.68 4.31
N LEU A 826 15.20 -19.70 5.17
CA LEU A 826 16.13 -19.68 6.29
C LEU A 826 17.59 -19.53 5.82
N LYS A 827 17.98 -20.18 4.72
CA LYS A 827 19.33 -20.03 4.15
C LYS A 827 19.58 -18.61 3.62
N TYR A 828 18.60 -17.99 2.95
CA TYR A 828 18.69 -16.60 2.51
C TYR A 828 18.76 -15.63 3.70
N TYR A 829 17.91 -15.80 4.71
CA TYR A 829 17.97 -15.02 5.95
C TYR A 829 19.33 -15.09 6.65
N LEU A 830 19.90 -16.29 6.79
CA LEU A 830 21.22 -16.49 7.40
C LEU A 830 22.36 -15.92 6.53
N HIS A 831 22.19 -15.88 5.21
CA HIS A 831 23.17 -15.29 4.29
C HIS A 831 23.16 -13.75 4.40
N ASP A 832 21.99 -13.13 4.27
CA ASP A 832 21.83 -11.67 4.39
C ASP A 832 22.22 -11.17 5.79
N SER A 833 21.85 -11.88 6.85
CA SER A 833 22.26 -11.55 8.23
C SER A 833 23.79 -11.61 8.39
N LYS A 834 24.47 -12.56 7.76
CA LYS A 834 25.95 -12.63 7.75
C LYS A 834 26.57 -11.50 6.93
N ILE A 835 25.92 -11.02 5.86
CA ILE A 835 26.36 -9.83 5.11
C ILE A 835 26.17 -8.57 5.95
N ALA A 836 25.01 -8.38 6.59
CA ALA A 836 24.72 -7.26 7.46
C ALA A 836 25.72 -7.18 8.63
N ALA A 837 25.95 -8.28 9.33
CA ALA A 837 26.94 -8.36 10.41
C ALA A 837 28.37 -8.03 9.92
N LYS A 838 28.78 -8.54 8.74
CA LYS A 838 30.07 -8.18 8.11
C LYS A 838 30.15 -6.72 7.70
N LYS A 839 29.04 -6.07 7.33
CA LYS A 839 28.97 -4.64 7.01
C LYS A 839 29.10 -3.79 8.27
N ILE A 840 28.38 -4.13 9.34
CA ILE A 840 28.48 -3.49 10.66
C ILE A 840 29.91 -3.60 11.20
N ARG A 841 30.53 -4.80 11.14
CA ARG A 841 31.94 -5.04 11.54
C ARG A 841 33.00 -4.42 10.60
N ARG A 842 32.59 -3.54 9.67
CA ARG A 842 33.45 -2.75 8.77
C ARG A 842 33.14 -1.25 8.84
N SER A 843 31.96 -0.86 9.32
CA SER A 843 31.62 0.52 9.63
C SER A 843 31.94 0.78 11.10
N ASP A 844 33.03 1.49 11.37
CA ASP A 844 33.58 1.66 12.72
C ASP A 844 32.76 2.65 13.56
N LYS A 845 31.58 2.19 14.00
CA LYS A 845 30.69 2.82 14.97
C LYS A 845 30.44 1.81 16.07
N SER A 846 30.59 2.22 17.32
CA SER A 846 30.54 1.31 18.46
C SER A 846 29.16 0.63 18.59
N VAL A 847 29.18 -0.55 19.23
CA VAL A 847 28.00 -1.42 19.41
C VAL A 847 26.97 -0.82 20.40
N GLU A 848 27.27 0.35 20.97
CA GLU A 848 26.50 1.05 22.00
C GLU A 848 25.22 1.73 21.49
N ALA A 849 25.00 1.77 20.17
CA ALA A 849 23.87 2.47 19.54
C ALA A 849 22.66 1.57 19.19
N LEU A 850 22.60 0.32 19.69
CA LEU A 850 21.56 -0.67 19.37
C LEU A 850 21.03 -1.45 20.60
N VAL A 851 20.76 -0.74 21.69
CA VAL A 851 19.96 -1.19 22.85
C VAL A 851 18.89 -0.15 23.15
#